data_AF-A0A0P1I8K1-F1
#
_entry.id   AF-A0A0P1I8K1-F1
#
_cell.length_a   1.000
_cell.length_b   1.000
_cell.length_c   1.000
_cell.angle_alpha   90.00
_cell.angle_beta   90.00
_cell.angle_gamma   90.00
#
_symmetry.space_group_name_H-M   'P 1'
#
loop_
_entity.id
_entity.type
_entity.pdbx_description
1 polymer ?
#
loop_
_entity_poly.entity_id
_entity_poly.type
_entity_poly.pdbx_seq_one_letter_code
_entity_poly.pdbx_strand_id
1 'polypeptide(L)'
;MMLQFEGVVATGSAALDLGIGDTALKTFNGVTYVYSVTGPGGGIAVWKLVEGALPQLQDTEFFGGTITFQVGDIGVPVKLAGGDQLILDVHSATGLVGYDLNPNGTVGALQETDTLTGGGNISTLVQFGDVVTIAHESSGQIATYVVNSDGTLSLAASIAGQADSMQVLQAGADHFVIAADANSGLINTYNIDQNTGAMFVVDNSEALETLGIATPTAVEVVQAYGQSWVVVAGAESNSLSVMELAGDGSLVATDHVLDSLHTRFETVQDLAVIEADGHVFVVAGGGDDGVSLFTMTPDGQLVHLDSFADTIHSGLQNVETLSVAHVGDELQILVGSQQDAGLTQLSVSIADLGIVRDGFGTISGTAQNDMLSGSILETTLLGGAGDDILIAGVGATTMHGGAGADIFVMQYGSDPTTINGFQAGTDRLDLFDYPLLRTPGQLTFTSTAQGAQIEYIDEVIVINSSTGGSLTSAEVFGAGFGGPDHIPVDFGDFGGLDPGSSDGVLGDGTINSETANPALSDAEIRFTPDGGGTISVRADEEGRFDLDLPTGTFEGELDIVKTYSTASNEITAFDALQVLRISVGLDPTWGPATPENLIAADITQDGTVNALDALVILQTAVGLPTAHEAEWVFLDDDADLSGITSNNVNYESGMDVTVIDNAFSADMTSILLGNLEQI
;
A
#
# COMPACT_ATOMS: atom_id res chain seq x y z
N MET A 1 -18.79 4.44 -11.05
CA MET A 1 -19.14 3.28 -10.18
C MET A 1 -19.63 3.76 -8.81
N MET A 2 -20.80 3.32 -8.32
CA MET A 2 -21.42 3.81 -7.06
C MET A 2 -22.10 2.69 -6.28
N LEU A 3 -22.18 2.84 -4.96
CA LEU A 3 -22.89 1.94 -4.05
C LEU A 3 -24.41 2.14 -4.16
N GLN A 4 -25.16 1.06 -4.34
CA GLN A 4 -26.63 1.09 -4.37
C GLN A 4 -27.21 0.27 -3.22
N PHE A 5 -28.13 0.86 -2.45
CA PHE A 5 -28.84 0.14 -1.40
C PHE A 5 -30.01 -0.66 -1.99
N GLU A 6 -29.94 -1.99 -1.83
CA GLU A 6 -30.96 -2.91 -2.33
C GLU A 6 -32.03 -3.23 -1.28
N GLY A 7 -31.62 -3.38 -0.02
CA GLY A 7 -32.53 -3.67 1.09
C GLY A 7 -31.86 -4.36 2.27
N VAL A 8 -32.69 -4.74 3.24
CA VAL A 8 -32.28 -5.51 4.43
C VAL A 8 -33.00 -6.85 4.42
N VAL A 9 -32.27 -7.95 4.58
CA VAL A 9 -32.81 -9.31 4.69
C VAL A 9 -32.72 -9.81 6.12
N ALA A 10 -33.76 -10.49 6.59
CA ALA A 10 -33.84 -11.02 7.95
C ALA A 10 -34.65 -12.33 7.98
N THR A 11 -34.31 -13.22 8.89
CA THR A 11 -34.98 -14.52 9.07
C THR A 11 -36.35 -14.36 9.76
N GLY A 12 -36.56 -13.25 10.47
CA GLY A 12 -37.70 -13.03 11.36
C GLY A 12 -37.48 -13.61 12.76
N SER A 13 -36.27 -14.07 13.08
CA SER A 13 -35.86 -14.59 14.37
C SER A 13 -34.79 -13.68 14.95
N ALA A 14 -35.11 -12.99 16.05
CA ALA A 14 -34.17 -12.11 16.74
C ALA A 14 -32.85 -12.79 17.14
N ALA A 15 -32.86 -14.11 17.36
CA ALA A 15 -31.64 -14.87 17.68
C ALA A 15 -30.71 -15.09 16.48
N LEU A 16 -31.19 -14.93 15.24
CA LEU A 16 -30.40 -15.06 14.01
C LEU A 16 -30.20 -13.70 13.31
N ASP A 17 -31.00 -12.70 13.69
CA ASP A 17 -31.00 -11.39 13.04
C ASP A 17 -30.26 -10.31 13.85
N LEU A 18 -30.09 -10.47 15.18
CA LEU A 18 -29.38 -9.50 16.03
C LEU A 18 -28.02 -10.05 16.45
N GLY A 19 -27.01 -9.18 16.46
CA GLY A 19 -25.64 -9.56 16.83
C GLY A 19 -25.04 -10.55 15.83
N ILE A 20 -25.19 -10.25 14.54
CA ILE A 20 -24.46 -10.95 13.48
C ILE A 20 -23.02 -10.47 13.57
N GLY A 21 -22.15 -11.32 14.11
CA GLY A 21 -20.76 -10.95 14.35
C GLY A 21 -19.80 -11.39 13.24
N ASP A 22 -20.23 -12.30 12.36
CA ASP A 22 -19.44 -12.71 11.21
C ASP A 22 -20.33 -13.10 10.01
N THR A 23 -19.82 -12.86 8.81
CA THR A 23 -20.38 -13.31 7.55
C THR A 23 -19.33 -14.00 6.70
N ALA A 24 -19.56 -15.28 6.41
CA ALA A 24 -18.65 -16.04 5.56
C ALA A 24 -19.25 -16.43 4.22
N LEU A 25 -18.43 -16.37 3.18
CA LEU A 25 -18.81 -16.75 1.83
C LEU A 25 -18.35 -18.16 1.48
N LYS A 26 -19.22 -18.91 0.80
CA LYS A 26 -18.82 -20.17 0.16
C LYS A 26 -19.57 -20.41 -1.14
N THR A 27 -18.81 -20.75 -2.18
CA THR A 27 -19.37 -21.08 -3.49
C THR A 27 -19.42 -22.58 -3.70
N PHE A 28 -20.62 -23.09 -3.94
CA PHE A 28 -20.85 -24.49 -4.31
C PHE A 28 -21.48 -24.57 -5.70
N ASN A 29 -20.86 -25.33 -6.59
CA ASN A 29 -21.38 -25.57 -7.95
C ASN A 29 -21.72 -24.27 -8.72
N GLY A 30 -20.92 -23.21 -8.53
CA GLY A 30 -21.12 -21.90 -9.16
C GLY A 30 -22.23 -21.05 -8.52
N VAL A 31 -22.72 -21.41 -7.34
CA VAL A 31 -23.66 -20.61 -6.55
C VAL A 31 -23.00 -20.19 -5.24
N THR A 32 -22.98 -18.89 -4.99
CA THR A 32 -22.43 -18.30 -3.76
C THR A 32 -23.50 -18.24 -2.67
N TYR A 33 -23.11 -18.64 -1.46
CA TYR A 33 -23.92 -18.55 -0.25
C TYR A 33 -23.17 -17.73 0.80
N VAL A 34 -23.92 -16.96 1.58
CA VAL A 34 -23.45 -16.24 2.77
C VAL A 34 -23.96 -16.99 4.00
N TYR A 35 -23.07 -17.23 4.95
CA TYR A 35 -23.36 -17.81 6.26
C TYR A 35 -23.22 -16.69 7.29
N SER A 36 -24.33 -16.16 7.79
CA SER A 36 -24.31 -15.18 8.88
C SER A 36 -24.36 -15.92 10.22
N VAL A 37 -23.40 -15.63 11.09
CA VAL A 37 -23.24 -16.25 12.39
C VAL A 37 -23.57 -15.24 13.49
N THR A 38 -24.39 -15.67 14.45
CA THR A 38 -24.69 -14.90 15.66
C THR A 38 -24.18 -15.60 16.90
N GLY A 39 -23.98 -14.83 17.97
CA GLY A 39 -23.33 -15.29 19.21
C GLY A 39 -24.10 -16.23 20.16
N PRO A 40 -23.78 -16.19 21.48
CA PRO A 40 -24.40 -17.02 22.50
C PRO A 40 -25.94 -16.97 22.50
N GLY A 41 -26.56 -18.13 22.30
CA GLY A 41 -28.02 -18.29 22.18
C GLY A 41 -28.56 -18.10 20.77
N GLY A 42 -27.68 -17.88 19.80
CA GLY A 42 -27.95 -17.65 18.38
C GLY A 42 -27.83 -18.88 17.50
N GLY A 43 -27.27 -18.69 16.31
CA GLY A 43 -27.15 -19.73 15.29
C GLY A 43 -26.58 -19.21 13.97
N ILE A 44 -26.89 -19.95 12.90
CA ILE A 44 -26.46 -19.69 11.53
C ILE A 44 -27.70 -19.45 10.68
N ALA A 45 -27.68 -18.41 9.85
CA ALA A 45 -28.60 -18.26 8.73
C ALA A 45 -27.83 -18.33 7.41
N VAL A 46 -28.36 -19.08 6.45
CA VAL A 46 -27.74 -19.27 5.14
C VAL A 46 -28.55 -18.52 4.09
N TRP A 47 -27.87 -17.66 3.36
CA TRP A 47 -28.46 -16.83 2.31
C TRP A 47 -27.86 -17.22 0.97
N LYS A 48 -28.71 -17.58 0.01
CA LYS A 48 -28.29 -17.80 -1.37
C LYS A 48 -28.25 -16.45 -2.10
N LEU A 49 -27.11 -16.11 -2.67
CA LEU A 49 -26.98 -14.90 -3.49
C LEU A 49 -27.57 -15.12 -4.88
N VAL A 50 -28.21 -14.07 -5.39
CA VAL A 50 -28.91 -14.07 -6.69
C VAL A 50 -28.70 -12.71 -7.33
N GLU A 51 -28.21 -12.69 -8.55
CA GLU A 51 -28.00 -11.48 -9.35
C GLU A 51 -29.30 -10.65 -9.45
N GLY A 52 -29.19 -9.34 -9.20
CA GLY A 52 -30.27 -8.35 -9.31
C GLY A 52 -31.42 -8.57 -8.32
N ALA A 53 -31.17 -9.28 -7.21
CA ALA A 53 -32.18 -9.56 -6.19
C ALA A 53 -31.58 -9.67 -4.78
N LEU A 54 -32.45 -9.43 -3.79
CA LEU A 54 -32.11 -9.68 -2.39
C LEU A 54 -31.76 -11.16 -2.13
N PRO A 55 -30.79 -11.44 -1.23
CA PRO A 55 -30.43 -12.80 -0.83
C PRO A 55 -31.65 -13.61 -0.39
N GLN A 56 -31.69 -14.87 -0.84
CA GLN A 56 -32.79 -15.78 -0.52
C GLN A 56 -32.42 -16.67 0.66
N LEU A 57 -33.22 -16.63 1.74
CA LEU A 57 -33.01 -17.51 2.88
C LEU A 57 -33.10 -18.98 2.43
N GLN A 58 -31.98 -19.68 2.54
CA GLN A 58 -31.79 -21.07 2.11
C GLN A 58 -31.94 -22.04 3.27
N ASP A 59 -31.43 -21.69 4.45
CA ASP A 59 -31.44 -22.54 5.64
C ASP A 59 -31.23 -21.74 6.93
N THR A 60 -31.56 -22.35 8.06
CA THR A 60 -31.28 -21.82 9.40
C THR A 60 -30.95 -22.94 10.36
N GLU A 61 -29.92 -22.78 11.19
CA GLU A 61 -29.55 -23.74 12.23
C GLU A 61 -29.32 -23.01 13.56
N PHE A 62 -30.00 -23.43 14.63
CA PHE A 62 -29.81 -22.84 15.96
C PHE A 62 -28.78 -23.61 16.75
N PHE A 63 -27.93 -22.93 17.51
CA PHE A 63 -26.97 -23.59 18.36
C PHE A 63 -27.65 -24.39 19.47
N GLY A 64 -27.50 -25.71 19.40
CA GLY A 64 -28.11 -26.66 20.33
C GLY A 64 -27.12 -27.28 21.33
N GLY A 65 -27.66 -27.96 22.33
CA GLY A 65 -26.89 -28.84 23.20
C GLY A 65 -25.85 -28.12 24.07
N THR A 66 -24.59 -28.54 23.97
CA THR A 66 -23.50 -28.02 24.81
C THR A 66 -22.91 -26.71 24.30
N ILE A 67 -23.15 -26.36 23.03
CA ILE A 67 -22.56 -25.16 22.43
C ILE A 67 -23.46 -23.93 22.49
N THR A 68 -24.75 -24.07 22.83
CA THR A 68 -25.75 -22.97 22.79
C THR A 68 -25.28 -21.64 23.37
N PHE A 69 -24.51 -21.62 24.47
CA PHE A 69 -24.00 -20.38 25.09
C PHE A 69 -22.48 -20.35 25.14
N GLN A 70 -21.82 -21.03 24.21
CA GLN A 70 -20.37 -21.22 24.17
C GLN A 70 -19.75 -20.84 22.82
N VAL A 71 -20.56 -20.69 21.76
CA VAL A 71 -20.11 -20.10 20.50
C VAL A 71 -19.92 -18.61 20.75
N GLY A 72 -18.79 -18.04 20.33
CA GLY A 72 -18.66 -16.61 20.16
C GLY A 72 -19.27 -16.24 18.82
N ASP A 73 -18.56 -15.48 18.00
CA ASP A 73 -19.17 -14.76 16.88
C ASP A 73 -18.56 -15.11 15.52
N ILE A 74 -17.59 -16.04 15.46
CA ILE A 74 -16.80 -16.37 14.27
C ILE A 74 -17.33 -17.60 13.54
N GLY A 75 -17.29 -17.58 12.20
CA GLY A 75 -17.65 -18.69 11.32
C GLY A 75 -16.75 -18.83 10.10
N VAL A 76 -15.74 -19.71 10.15
CA VAL A 76 -14.78 -19.87 9.02
C VAL A 76 -15.06 -21.15 8.21
N PRO A 77 -15.32 -21.06 6.90
CA PRO A 77 -15.50 -22.22 6.04
C PRO A 77 -14.16 -22.86 5.69
N VAL A 78 -13.98 -24.11 6.08
CA VAL A 78 -12.77 -24.91 5.83
C VAL A 78 -13.10 -26.20 5.09
N LYS A 79 -12.08 -26.87 4.57
CA LYS A 79 -12.20 -28.20 4.00
C LYS A 79 -11.39 -29.21 4.81
N LEU A 80 -12.09 -30.07 5.52
CA LEU A 80 -11.50 -31.24 6.20
C LEU A 80 -11.75 -32.50 5.36
N ALA A 81 -11.13 -33.63 5.72
CA ALA A 81 -11.30 -34.88 4.95
C ALA A 81 -12.76 -35.38 4.90
N GLY A 82 -13.61 -34.96 5.85
CA GLY A 82 -15.04 -35.25 5.89
C GLY A 82 -15.90 -34.44 4.90
N GLY A 83 -15.36 -33.33 4.37
CA GLY A 83 -16.07 -32.37 3.52
C GLY A 83 -15.79 -30.93 3.90
N ASP A 84 -16.52 -30.00 3.28
CA ASP A 84 -16.54 -28.60 3.69
C ASP A 84 -17.27 -28.48 5.04
N GLN A 85 -16.75 -27.65 5.94
CA GLN A 85 -17.34 -27.37 7.26
C GLN A 85 -17.26 -25.88 7.57
N LEU A 86 -18.24 -25.36 8.31
CA LEU A 86 -18.18 -24.03 8.92
C LEU A 86 -17.71 -24.19 10.37
N ILE A 87 -16.46 -23.79 10.65
CA ILE A 87 -15.84 -23.87 11.96
C ILE A 87 -16.25 -22.68 12.80
N LEU A 88 -16.58 -22.93 14.06
CA LEU A 88 -17.05 -21.96 15.04
C LEU A 88 -16.04 -21.81 16.19
N ASP A 89 -16.01 -20.64 16.82
CA ASP A 89 -15.25 -20.35 18.02
C ASP A 89 -15.97 -20.82 19.30
N VAL A 90 -15.71 -22.06 19.70
CA VAL A 90 -16.40 -22.65 20.86
C VAL A 90 -15.52 -22.62 22.10
N HIS A 91 -15.85 -21.74 23.05
CA HIS A 91 -15.09 -21.45 24.27
C HIS A 91 -14.74 -22.68 25.13
N SER A 92 -15.57 -23.71 25.13
CA SER A 92 -15.38 -24.94 25.92
C SER A 92 -14.81 -26.11 25.11
N ALA A 93 -14.58 -25.92 23.81
CA ALA A 93 -14.18 -26.99 22.93
C ALA A 93 -12.72 -27.40 23.11
N THR A 94 -12.45 -28.67 22.86
CA THR A 94 -11.09 -29.20 22.89
C THR A 94 -10.55 -29.48 21.50
N GLY A 95 -11.43 -29.77 20.53
CA GLY A 95 -11.15 -29.80 19.10
C GLY A 95 -11.85 -28.66 18.36
N LEU A 96 -11.64 -28.55 17.04
CA LEU A 96 -12.45 -27.64 16.22
C LEU A 96 -13.90 -28.13 16.18
N VAL A 97 -14.83 -27.22 16.45
CA VAL A 97 -16.26 -27.49 16.38
C VAL A 97 -16.82 -26.81 15.14
N GLY A 98 -17.60 -27.52 14.34
CA GLY A 98 -18.20 -26.93 13.14
C GLY A 98 -19.33 -27.76 12.57
N TYR A 99 -20.12 -27.15 11.70
CA TYR A 99 -21.18 -27.85 10.98
C TYR A 99 -20.71 -28.25 9.58
N ASP A 100 -21.08 -29.45 9.14
CA ASP A 100 -20.89 -29.86 7.73
C ASP A 100 -21.61 -28.89 6.78
N LEU A 101 -20.98 -28.51 5.68
CA LEU A 101 -21.59 -27.69 4.62
C LEU A 101 -21.98 -28.56 3.43
N ASN A 102 -23.27 -28.58 3.12
CA ASN A 102 -23.77 -29.37 2.00
C ASN A 102 -23.62 -28.58 0.68
N PRO A 103 -23.39 -29.25 -0.47
CA PRO A 103 -23.24 -28.58 -1.78
C PRO A 103 -24.45 -27.76 -2.29
N ASN A 104 -25.57 -27.77 -1.57
CA ASN A 104 -26.75 -26.94 -1.82
C ASN A 104 -26.83 -25.72 -0.88
N GLY A 105 -25.75 -25.42 -0.14
CA GLY A 105 -25.65 -24.34 0.83
C GLY A 105 -26.13 -24.71 2.25
N THR A 106 -26.96 -25.74 2.42
CA THR A 106 -27.58 -26.06 3.72
C THR A 106 -26.58 -26.56 4.76
N VAL A 107 -26.89 -26.32 6.04
CA VAL A 107 -26.07 -26.73 7.18
C VAL A 107 -26.37 -28.18 7.55
N GLY A 108 -25.32 -28.96 7.79
CA GLY A 108 -25.36 -30.39 8.05
C GLY A 108 -25.23 -30.74 9.54
N ALA A 109 -24.52 -31.82 9.85
CA ALA A 109 -24.34 -32.26 11.23
C ALA A 109 -23.24 -31.45 11.92
N LEU A 110 -23.43 -31.21 13.23
CA LEU A 110 -22.39 -30.68 14.09
C LEU A 110 -21.32 -31.76 14.33
N GLN A 111 -20.07 -31.39 14.14
CA GLN A 111 -18.89 -32.22 14.36
C GLN A 111 -17.93 -31.53 15.33
N GLU A 112 -17.13 -32.32 16.05
CA GLU A 112 -15.95 -31.85 16.76
C GLU A 112 -14.77 -32.75 16.35
N THR A 113 -13.61 -32.16 16.06
CA THR A 113 -12.39 -32.93 15.79
C THR A 113 -11.85 -33.56 17.08
N ASP A 114 -10.77 -34.34 16.95
CA ASP A 114 -9.98 -34.73 18.12
C ASP A 114 -9.42 -33.50 18.85
N THR A 115 -9.09 -33.68 20.13
CA THR A 115 -8.50 -32.63 20.97
C THR A 115 -7.21 -32.08 20.37
N LEU A 116 -7.19 -30.76 20.17
CA LEU A 116 -6.02 -30.01 19.72
C LEU A 116 -5.10 -29.65 20.88
N THR A 117 -3.83 -29.45 20.57
CA THR A 117 -2.82 -29.09 21.59
C THR A 117 -3.06 -27.67 22.13
N GLY A 118 -3.50 -26.73 21.27
CA GLY A 118 -3.91 -25.38 21.67
C GLY A 118 -5.35 -25.25 22.16
N GLY A 119 -6.13 -26.33 22.14
CA GLY A 119 -7.57 -26.31 22.42
C GLY A 119 -8.44 -25.96 21.21
N GLY A 120 -9.75 -26.03 21.38
CA GLY A 120 -10.75 -25.79 20.33
C GLY A 120 -11.30 -24.37 20.27
N ASN A 121 -10.95 -23.53 21.23
CA ASN A 121 -11.30 -22.11 21.22
C ASN A 121 -10.30 -21.32 20.38
N ILE A 122 -10.80 -20.57 19.40
CA ILE A 122 -10.02 -19.93 18.34
C ILE A 122 -10.45 -18.48 18.21
N SER A 123 -9.52 -17.59 17.83
CA SER A 123 -9.83 -16.22 17.43
C SER A 123 -9.91 -16.06 15.91
N THR A 124 -9.13 -16.84 15.16
CA THR A 124 -9.22 -16.90 13.70
C THR A 124 -8.49 -18.14 13.18
N LEU A 125 -8.79 -18.52 11.93
CA LEU A 125 -8.27 -19.70 11.27
C LEU A 125 -8.15 -19.45 9.77
N VAL A 126 -7.03 -19.89 9.19
CA VAL A 126 -6.84 -19.93 7.74
C VAL A 126 -6.43 -21.32 7.29
N GLN A 127 -6.73 -21.65 6.04
CA GLN A 127 -6.35 -22.92 5.44
C GLN A 127 -5.71 -22.71 4.08
N PHE A 128 -4.57 -23.37 3.87
CA PHE A 128 -3.96 -23.52 2.55
C PHE A 128 -3.66 -24.99 2.27
N GLY A 129 -4.29 -25.52 1.22
CA GLY A 129 -4.20 -26.96 0.91
C GLY A 129 -4.62 -27.82 2.10
N ASP A 130 -3.72 -28.70 2.52
CA ASP A 130 -3.94 -29.60 3.67
C ASP A 130 -3.32 -29.04 4.98
N VAL A 131 -2.92 -27.77 5.02
CA VAL A 131 -2.41 -27.11 6.23
C VAL A 131 -3.42 -26.10 6.74
N VAL A 132 -3.75 -26.19 8.02
CA VAL A 132 -4.61 -25.26 8.75
C VAL A 132 -3.77 -24.52 9.78
N THR A 133 -3.82 -23.19 9.74
CA THR A 133 -3.18 -22.32 10.75
C THR A 133 -4.25 -21.73 11.63
N ILE A 134 -4.08 -21.86 12.95
CA ILE A 134 -5.07 -21.51 13.96
C ILE A 134 -4.44 -20.56 14.97
N ALA A 135 -5.09 -19.43 15.22
CA ALA A 135 -4.81 -18.59 16.38
C ALA A 135 -5.69 -19.05 17.54
N HIS A 136 -5.08 -19.63 18.56
CA HIS A 136 -5.76 -20.19 19.72
C HIS A 136 -5.89 -19.14 20.82
N GLU A 137 -7.13 -18.71 21.10
CA GLU A 137 -7.41 -17.68 22.10
C GLU A 137 -6.97 -18.12 23.51
N SER A 138 -7.26 -19.38 23.88
CA SER A 138 -7.03 -19.88 25.25
C SER A 138 -5.56 -20.08 25.60
N SER A 139 -4.72 -20.37 24.62
CA SER A 139 -3.28 -20.62 24.84
C SER A 139 -2.39 -19.44 24.47
N GLY A 140 -2.88 -18.46 23.71
CA GLY A 140 -2.05 -17.39 23.15
C GLY A 140 -0.98 -17.94 22.20
N GLN A 141 -1.38 -18.91 21.37
CA GLN A 141 -0.49 -19.55 20.42
C GLN A 141 -1.09 -19.53 19.03
N ILE A 142 -0.24 -19.30 18.03
CA ILE A 142 -0.54 -19.58 16.64
C ILE A 142 0.09 -20.93 16.31
N ALA A 143 -0.69 -21.85 15.74
CA ALA A 143 -0.27 -23.22 15.48
C ALA A 143 -0.72 -23.68 14.10
N THR A 144 0.15 -24.43 13.42
CA THR A 144 -0.15 -25.12 12.17
C THR A 144 -0.46 -26.58 12.42
N TYR A 145 -1.46 -27.08 11.71
CA TYR A 145 -1.88 -28.48 11.73
C TYR A 145 -1.96 -29.00 10.31
N VAL A 146 -1.48 -30.23 10.09
CA VAL A 146 -1.69 -30.96 8.85
C VAL A 146 -3.00 -31.75 8.95
N VAL A 147 -3.87 -31.60 7.96
CA VAL A 147 -5.11 -32.33 7.78
C VAL A 147 -4.79 -33.72 7.25
N ASN A 148 -4.99 -34.75 8.08
CA ASN A 148 -4.76 -36.12 7.68
C ASN A 148 -5.90 -36.64 6.79
N SER A 149 -5.64 -37.73 6.06
CA SER A 149 -6.63 -38.38 5.19
C SER A 149 -7.89 -38.89 5.90
N ASP A 150 -7.84 -39.04 7.23
CA ASP A 150 -8.98 -39.43 8.08
C ASP A 150 -9.70 -38.23 8.72
N GLY A 151 -9.26 -37.00 8.44
CA GLY A 151 -9.83 -35.76 8.95
C GLY A 151 -9.26 -35.31 10.29
N THR A 152 -8.37 -36.11 10.90
CA THR A 152 -7.68 -35.70 12.13
C THR A 152 -6.64 -34.63 11.84
N LEU A 153 -6.38 -33.78 12.84
CA LEU A 153 -5.41 -32.69 12.76
C LEU A 153 -4.14 -33.08 13.52
N SER A 154 -2.98 -33.02 12.87
CA SER A 154 -1.68 -33.28 13.48
C SER A 154 -0.88 -32.00 13.59
N LEU A 155 -0.50 -31.63 14.82
CA LEU A 155 0.30 -30.44 15.09
C LEU A 155 1.65 -30.52 14.33
N ALA A 156 1.93 -29.50 13.53
CA ALA A 156 3.17 -29.37 12.77
C ALA A 156 4.13 -28.38 13.44
N ALA A 157 3.67 -27.16 13.71
CA ALA A 157 4.42 -26.13 14.41
C ALA A 157 3.52 -25.32 15.35
N SER A 158 4.12 -24.64 16.31
CA SER A 158 3.43 -23.69 17.18
C SER A 158 4.41 -22.64 17.70
N ILE A 159 3.95 -21.40 17.72
CA ILE A 159 4.65 -20.23 18.24
C ILE A 159 3.75 -19.48 19.23
N ALA A 160 4.35 -18.68 20.10
CA ALA A 160 3.58 -17.73 20.91
C ALA A 160 3.14 -16.56 20.03
N GLY A 161 1.86 -16.20 20.09
CA GLY A 161 1.29 -15.15 19.25
C GLY A 161 -0.23 -15.12 19.37
N GLN A 162 -0.80 -13.99 19.02
CA GLN A 162 -2.25 -13.78 18.90
C GLN A 162 -2.53 -13.19 17.52
N ALA A 163 -3.76 -13.39 17.05
CA ALA A 163 -4.25 -12.79 15.83
C ALA A 163 -5.76 -12.67 15.95
N ASP A 164 -6.30 -11.52 15.59
CA ASP A 164 -7.72 -11.23 15.51
C ASP A 164 -8.22 -11.51 14.08
N SER A 165 -7.38 -11.25 13.08
CA SER A 165 -7.62 -11.63 11.69
C SER A 165 -6.37 -12.26 11.08
N MET A 166 -6.58 -13.25 10.22
CA MET A 166 -5.51 -13.92 9.47
C MET A 166 -5.94 -14.13 8.03
N GLN A 167 -5.00 -13.99 7.11
CA GLN A 167 -5.18 -14.34 5.71
C GLN A 167 -4.00 -15.13 5.19
N VAL A 168 -4.24 -15.91 4.13
CA VAL A 168 -3.19 -16.66 3.45
C VAL A 168 -3.00 -16.15 2.03
N LEU A 169 -1.77 -15.80 1.68
CA LEU A 169 -1.40 -15.33 0.36
C LEU A 169 -0.17 -16.08 -0.14
N GLN A 170 -0.15 -16.36 -1.44
CA GLN A 170 1.05 -16.86 -2.09
C GLN A 170 1.86 -15.68 -2.63
N ALA A 171 3.18 -15.67 -2.43
CA ALA A 171 4.09 -14.74 -3.09
C ALA A 171 5.25 -15.56 -3.69
N GLY A 172 5.42 -15.49 -5.02
CA GLY A 172 6.33 -16.38 -5.73
C GLY A 172 5.98 -17.87 -5.53
N ALA A 173 6.93 -18.65 -5.01
CA ALA A 173 6.76 -20.08 -4.73
C ALA A 173 6.30 -20.38 -3.29
N ASP A 174 6.31 -19.37 -2.43
CA ASP A 174 6.13 -19.50 -0.99
C ASP A 174 4.73 -19.02 -0.55
N HIS A 175 4.29 -19.51 0.61
CA HIS A 175 2.99 -19.20 1.18
C HIS A 175 3.18 -18.52 2.52
N PHE A 176 2.41 -17.46 2.72
CA PHE A 176 2.51 -16.62 3.88
C PHE A 176 1.15 -16.52 4.56
N VAL A 177 1.18 -16.59 5.89
CA VAL A 177 0.04 -16.18 6.72
C VAL A 177 0.33 -14.78 7.23
N ILE A 178 -0.55 -13.84 6.91
CA ILE A 178 -0.51 -12.48 7.42
C ILE A 178 -1.50 -12.42 8.57
N ALA A 179 -1.06 -11.93 9.73
CA ALA A 179 -1.82 -11.92 10.96
C ALA A 179 -1.87 -10.52 11.56
N ALA A 180 -3.08 -9.99 11.72
CA ALA A 180 -3.36 -8.77 12.45
C ALA A 180 -3.58 -9.08 13.93
N ASP A 181 -2.81 -8.44 14.82
CA ASP A 181 -2.98 -8.54 16.27
C ASP A 181 -3.41 -7.18 16.83
N ALA A 182 -4.71 -7.06 17.12
CA ALA A 182 -5.33 -5.84 17.62
C ALA A 182 -4.75 -5.43 18.98
N ASN A 183 -4.32 -6.39 19.80
CA ASN A 183 -3.82 -6.12 21.15
C ASN A 183 -2.38 -5.59 21.16
N SER A 184 -1.52 -6.12 20.29
CA SER A 184 -0.15 -5.63 20.17
C SER A 184 0.00 -4.48 19.18
N GLY A 185 -0.96 -4.27 18.29
CA GLY A 185 -0.87 -3.29 17.22
C GLY A 185 -0.02 -3.76 16.03
N LEU A 186 0.36 -5.04 15.99
CA LEU A 186 1.33 -5.56 15.02
C LEU A 186 0.66 -6.32 13.89
N ILE A 187 1.26 -6.21 12.70
CA ILE A 187 1.01 -7.12 11.58
C ILE A 187 2.21 -8.07 11.49
N ASN A 188 1.94 -9.36 11.63
CA ASN A 188 2.96 -10.40 11.58
C ASN A 188 2.83 -11.21 10.30
N THR A 189 3.95 -11.55 9.69
CA THR A 189 4.01 -12.44 8.54
C THR A 189 4.69 -13.75 8.91
N TYR A 190 4.08 -14.87 8.53
CA TYR A 190 4.61 -16.20 8.78
C TYR A 190 4.76 -16.96 7.47
N ASN A 191 5.99 -17.36 7.13
CA ASN A 191 6.23 -18.28 6.03
C ASN A 191 5.84 -19.71 6.46
N ILE A 192 4.98 -20.36 5.67
CA ILE A 192 4.46 -21.70 5.94
C ILE A 192 4.90 -22.68 4.85
N ASP A 193 5.61 -23.73 5.24
CA ASP A 193 5.90 -24.85 4.34
C ASP A 193 4.64 -25.68 4.12
N GLN A 194 4.10 -25.61 2.90
CA GLN A 194 2.85 -26.29 2.51
C GLN A 194 2.85 -27.82 2.66
N ASN A 195 4.02 -28.48 2.72
CA ASN A 195 4.11 -29.94 2.77
C ASN A 195 4.24 -30.47 4.20
N THR A 196 4.90 -29.70 5.06
CA THR A 196 5.26 -30.10 6.41
C THR A 196 4.47 -29.34 7.48
N GLY A 197 3.90 -28.19 7.13
CA GLY A 197 3.30 -27.23 8.06
C GLY A 197 4.33 -26.52 8.94
N ALA A 198 5.62 -26.58 8.62
CA ALA A 198 6.63 -25.80 9.34
C ALA A 198 6.36 -24.30 9.18
N MET A 199 6.62 -23.53 10.24
CA MET A 199 6.32 -22.10 10.32
C MET A 199 7.57 -21.32 10.71
N PHE A 200 7.84 -20.22 9.99
CA PHE A 200 8.91 -19.28 10.27
C PHE A 200 8.36 -17.86 10.31
N VAL A 201 8.80 -17.05 11.26
CA VAL A 201 8.41 -15.64 11.36
C VAL A 201 9.25 -14.83 10.39
N VAL A 202 8.61 -13.92 9.65
CA VAL A 202 9.26 -12.87 8.86
C VAL A 202 9.13 -11.57 9.63
N ASP A 203 10.27 -10.92 9.88
CA ASP A 203 10.30 -9.66 10.64
C ASP A 203 9.93 -8.50 9.72
N ASN A 204 8.95 -7.72 10.13
CA ASN A 204 8.45 -6.53 9.43
C ASN A 204 8.38 -5.32 10.36
N SER A 205 9.00 -5.38 11.55
CA SER A 205 8.79 -4.34 12.57
C SER A 205 9.26 -2.96 12.12
N GLU A 206 10.35 -2.87 11.37
CA GLU A 206 10.92 -1.58 10.94
C GLU A 206 10.06 -0.94 9.83
N ALA A 207 9.65 -1.73 8.82
CA ALA A 207 8.83 -1.25 7.70
C ALA A 207 7.46 -0.71 8.14
N LEU A 208 6.92 -1.19 9.26
CA LEU A 208 5.58 -0.85 9.72
C LEU A 208 5.56 0.12 10.91
N GLU A 209 6.70 0.43 11.54
CA GLU A 209 6.76 1.27 12.75
C GLU A 209 6.19 2.68 12.50
N THR A 210 6.42 3.24 11.31
CA THR A 210 6.08 4.62 10.97
C THR A 210 4.67 4.78 10.39
N LEU A 211 4.02 3.71 9.93
CA LEU A 211 2.69 3.77 9.33
C LEU A 211 1.61 4.18 10.33
N GLY A 212 1.81 3.91 11.62
CA GLY A 212 0.85 4.33 12.65
C GLY A 212 -0.47 3.55 12.63
N ILE A 213 -0.45 2.29 12.19
CA ILE A 213 -1.61 1.39 12.29
C ILE A 213 -1.84 1.04 13.76
N ALA A 214 -2.94 1.53 14.32
CA ALA A 214 -3.34 1.23 15.69
C ALA A 214 -4.59 0.33 15.73
N THR A 215 -4.50 -0.74 16.51
CA THR A 215 -5.54 -1.77 16.67
C THR A 215 -5.96 -2.37 15.32
N PRO A 216 -5.09 -3.16 14.65
CA PRO A 216 -5.45 -3.77 13.39
C PRO A 216 -6.54 -4.84 13.60
N THR A 217 -7.71 -4.63 12.99
CA THR A 217 -8.92 -5.45 13.20
C THR A 217 -9.16 -6.45 12.10
N ALA A 218 -8.82 -6.09 10.87
CA ALA A 218 -8.97 -6.94 9.70
C ALA A 218 -7.75 -6.84 8.79
N VAL A 219 -7.41 -7.96 8.15
CA VAL A 219 -6.46 -8.02 7.05
C VAL A 219 -7.10 -8.78 5.90
N GLU A 220 -6.95 -8.27 4.69
CA GLU A 220 -7.35 -8.94 3.46
C GLU A 220 -6.20 -8.98 2.47
N VAL A 221 -6.29 -9.91 1.53
CA VAL A 221 -5.22 -10.15 0.56
C VAL A 221 -5.76 -10.35 -0.83
N VAL A 222 -5.01 -9.94 -1.85
CA VAL A 222 -5.36 -10.16 -3.24
C VAL A 222 -4.12 -10.30 -4.11
N GLN A 223 -4.17 -11.21 -5.09
CA GLN A 223 -3.19 -11.25 -6.17
C GLN A 223 -3.77 -10.54 -7.37
N ALA A 224 -3.17 -9.41 -7.74
CA ALA A 224 -3.63 -8.59 -8.86
C ALA A 224 -2.46 -7.80 -9.45
N TYR A 225 -2.59 -7.40 -10.71
CA TYR A 225 -1.57 -6.59 -11.40
C TYR A 225 -0.16 -7.21 -11.41
N GLY A 226 -0.06 -8.54 -11.25
CA GLY A 226 1.22 -9.26 -11.17
C GLY A 226 1.89 -9.24 -9.79
N GLN A 227 1.25 -8.60 -8.80
CA GLN A 227 1.76 -8.41 -7.45
C GLN A 227 0.85 -9.08 -6.40
N SER A 228 1.35 -9.19 -5.18
CA SER A 228 0.65 -9.74 -4.03
C SER A 228 0.39 -8.62 -3.03
N TRP A 229 -0.87 -8.30 -2.78
CA TRP A 229 -1.27 -7.16 -1.96
C TRP A 229 -1.86 -7.57 -0.64
N VAL A 230 -1.55 -6.79 0.39
CA VAL A 230 -2.08 -6.89 1.75
C VAL A 230 -2.75 -5.58 2.10
N VAL A 231 -4.03 -5.63 2.49
CA VAL A 231 -4.80 -4.48 2.94
C VAL A 231 -5.14 -4.66 4.40
N VAL A 232 -4.82 -3.68 5.24
CA VAL A 232 -5.01 -3.73 6.69
C VAL A 232 -5.92 -2.61 7.15
N ALA A 233 -6.91 -2.95 7.98
CA ALA A 233 -7.75 -2.00 8.68
C ALA A 233 -7.21 -1.71 10.09
N GLY A 234 -7.00 -0.45 10.43
CA GLY A 234 -6.67 0.00 11.77
C GLY A 234 -7.83 0.74 12.43
N ALA A 235 -8.44 0.14 13.46
CA ALA A 235 -9.62 0.71 14.11
C ALA A 235 -9.30 2.01 14.88
N GLU A 236 -8.34 2.00 15.80
CA GLU A 236 -8.04 3.19 16.62
C GLU A 236 -7.37 4.31 15.81
N SER A 237 -6.66 3.92 14.74
CA SER A 237 -6.03 4.86 13.81
C SER A 237 -6.98 5.37 12.73
N ASN A 238 -8.19 4.82 12.62
CA ASN A 238 -9.16 5.12 11.55
C ASN A 238 -8.52 5.01 10.16
N SER A 239 -7.77 3.93 9.91
CA SER A 239 -6.90 3.84 8.75
C SER A 239 -7.11 2.58 7.91
N LEU A 240 -6.80 2.70 6.62
CA LEU A 240 -6.52 1.56 5.74
C LEU A 240 -5.09 1.68 5.23
N SER A 241 -4.31 0.61 5.31
CA SER A 241 -2.95 0.55 4.75
C SER A 241 -2.88 -0.50 3.67
N VAL A 242 -2.18 -0.20 2.58
CA VAL A 242 -1.88 -1.14 1.50
C VAL A 242 -0.38 -1.41 1.49
N MET A 243 -0.02 -2.69 1.39
CA MET A 243 1.37 -3.13 1.28
C MET A 243 1.49 -4.17 0.17
N GLU A 244 2.60 -4.11 -0.57
CA GLU A 244 3.07 -5.23 -1.37
C GLU A 244 3.69 -6.29 -0.45
N LEU A 245 3.36 -7.55 -0.67
CA LEU A 245 4.02 -8.72 -0.08
C LEU A 245 5.08 -9.23 -1.06
N ALA A 246 6.35 -8.93 -0.77
CA ALA A 246 7.47 -9.40 -1.56
C ALA A 246 7.64 -10.93 -1.48
N GLY A 247 8.41 -11.49 -2.41
CA GLY A 247 8.63 -12.94 -2.51
C GLY A 247 9.32 -13.58 -1.30
N ASP A 248 9.99 -12.79 -0.46
CA ASP A 248 10.62 -13.22 0.79
C ASP A 248 9.70 -13.07 2.02
N GLY A 249 8.51 -12.49 1.85
CA GLY A 249 7.53 -12.25 2.89
C GLY A 249 7.64 -10.89 3.58
N SER A 250 8.56 -10.02 3.15
CA SER A 250 8.59 -8.64 3.61
C SER A 250 7.38 -7.85 3.07
N LEU A 251 6.94 -6.87 3.87
CA LEU A 251 5.85 -5.96 3.54
C LEU A 251 6.41 -4.58 3.22
N VAL A 252 6.06 -4.07 2.04
CA VAL A 252 6.43 -2.72 1.59
C VAL A 252 5.16 -1.90 1.46
N ALA A 253 5.01 -0.86 2.27
CA ALA A 253 3.82 -0.02 2.23
C ALA A 253 3.79 0.84 0.98
N THR A 254 2.64 0.86 0.30
CA THR A 254 2.40 1.65 -0.91
C THR A 254 1.35 2.73 -0.70
N ASP A 255 0.46 2.56 0.28
CA ASP A 255 -0.54 3.56 0.61
C ASP A 255 -0.96 3.48 2.09
N HIS A 256 -1.31 4.62 2.64
CA HIS A 256 -1.88 4.74 3.97
C HIS A 256 -2.91 5.87 4.00
N VAL A 257 -4.17 5.52 4.20
CA VAL A 257 -5.29 6.44 4.14
C VAL A 257 -6.01 6.53 5.47
N LEU A 258 -6.35 7.74 5.88
CA LEU A 258 -7.12 8.01 7.08
C LEU A 258 -8.55 8.40 6.73
N ASP A 259 -9.48 7.99 7.58
CA ASP A 259 -10.88 8.36 7.46
C ASP A 259 -11.06 9.88 7.51
N SER A 260 -11.95 10.36 6.66
CA SER A 260 -12.47 11.71 6.68
C SER A 260 -13.99 11.69 6.89
N LEU A 261 -14.57 12.86 7.13
CA LEU A 261 -16.03 13.02 7.25
C LEU A 261 -16.84 12.53 6.02
N HIS A 262 -16.16 12.27 4.89
CA HIS A 262 -16.79 11.78 3.67
C HIS A 262 -16.70 10.26 3.51
N THR A 263 -15.71 9.61 4.12
CA THR A 263 -15.38 8.21 3.86
C THR A 263 -15.97 7.21 4.86
N ARG A 264 -16.55 7.63 5.99
CA ARG A 264 -17.44 6.78 6.80
C ARG A 264 -16.83 5.45 7.29
N PHE A 265 -15.51 5.35 7.37
CA PHE A 265 -14.82 4.15 7.85
C PHE A 265 -14.07 4.40 9.17
N GLU A 266 -14.38 5.47 9.91
CA GLU A 266 -13.87 5.66 11.29
C GLU A 266 -14.05 4.38 12.11
N THR A 267 -13.04 3.99 12.90
CA THR A 267 -13.05 2.74 13.65
C THR A 267 -13.40 1.55 12.75
N VAL A 268 -12.56 1.29 11.75
CA VAL A 268 -12.78 0.20 10.79
C VAL A 268 -12.91 -1.12 11.55
N GLN A 269 -14.08 -1.76 11.46
CA GLN A 269 -14.37 -3.01 12.15
C GLN A 269 -14.09 -4.20 11.25
N ASP A 270 -14.43 -4.08 9.97
CA ASP A 270 -14.24 -5.13 8.98
C ASP A 270 -13.94 -4.55 7.59
N LEU A 271 -13.25 -5.34 6.78
CA LEU A 271 -12.81 -4.96 5.44
C LEU A 271 -12.87 -6.18 4.51
N ALA A 272 -13.17 -5.96 3.23
CA ALA A 272 -13.18 -7.00 2.21
C ALA A 272 -12.50 -6.53 0.93
N VAL A 273 -11.75 -7.43 0.30
CA VAL A 273 -11.07 -7.17 -0.97
C VAL A 273 -11.52 -8.20 -2.01
N ILE A 274 -11.80 -7.75 -3.22
CA ILE A 274 -12.17 -8.64 -4.32
C ILE A 274 -11.60 -8.14 -5.65
N GLU A 275 -11.08 -9.07 -6.44
CA GLU A 275 -10.75 -8.84 -7.85
C GLU A 275 -11.94 -9.23 -8.73
N ALA A 276 -12.32 -8.34 -9.65
CA ALA A 276 -13.35 -8.59 -10.65
C ALA A 276 -12.96 -7.92 -11.98
N ASP A 277 -12.90 -8.73 -13.04
CA ASP A 277 -12.60 -8.30 -14.41
C ASP A 277 -11.36 -7.39 -14.51
N GLY A 278 -10.29 -7.79 -13.82
CA GLY A 278 -9.00 -7.11 -13.81
C GLY A 278 -8.92 -5.92 -12.86
N HIS A 279 -9.98 -5.57 -12.13
CA HIS A 279 -10.02 -4.47 -11.17
C HIS A 279 -10.08 -4.99 -9.74
N VAL A 280 -9.38 -4.33 -8.82
CA VAL A 280 -9.42 -4.64 -7.40
C VAL A 280 -10.29 -3.63 -6.66
N PHE A 281 -11.29 -4.13 -5.92
CA PHE A 281 -12.15 -3.33 -5.06
C PHE A 281 -11.86 -3.61 -3.59
N VAL A 282 -11.85 -2.54 -2.80
CA VAL A 282 -11.72 -2.60 -1.35
C VAL A 282 -12.97 -1.97 -0.74
N VAL A 283 -13.61 -2.70 0.17
CA VAL A 283 -14.80 -2.25 0.89
C VAL A 283 -14.48 -2.21 2.37
N ALA A 284 -14.74 -1.08 3.01
CA ALA A 284 -14.49 -0.88 4.44
C ALA A 284 -15.75 -0.39 5.14
N GLY A 285 -16.01 -0.94 6.32
CA GLY A 285 -17.10 -0.52 7.19
C GLY A 285 -16.61 -0.35 8.62
N GLY A 286 -17.14 0.66 9.31
CA GLY A 286 -16.70 1.00 10.66
C GLY A 286 -17.79 1.58 11.55
N GLY A 287 -17.33 2.24 12.60
CA GLY A 287 -18.15 2.92 13.62
C GLY A 287 -18.80 4.23 13.17
N ASP A 288 -18.41 4.84 12.03
CA ASP A 288 -19.09 6.04 11.49
C ASP A 288 -20.31 5.71 10.61
N ASP A 289 -21.03 4.65 11.00
CA ASP A 289 -22.33 4.26 10.46
C ASP A 289 -22.38 4.29 8.93
N GLY A 290 -21.50 3.54 8.26
CA GLY A 290 -21.44 3.55 6.80
C GLY A 290 -20.47 2.54 6.19
N VAL A 291 -20.46 2.53 4.85
CA VAL A 291 -19.61 1.67 4.04
C VAL A 291 -18.92 2.52 2.99
N SER A 292 -17.62 2.34 2.82
CA SER A 292 -16.84 2.94 1.75
C SER A 292 -16.39 1.93 0.72
N LEU A 293 -16.31 2.40 -0.52
CA LEU A 293 -15.81 1.67 -1.67
C LEU A 293 -14.58 2.38 -2.25
N PHE A 294 -13.51 1.63 -2.42
CA PHE A 294 -12.31 2.04 -3.13
C PHE A 294 -12.04 1.07 -4.29
N THR A 295 -11.27 1.54 -5.25
CA THR A 295 -10.54 0.67 -6.17
C THR A 295 -9.04 0.84 -5.93
N MET A 296 -8.27 -0.22 -6.11
CA MET A 296 -6.81 -0.17 -5.96
C MET A 296 -6.15 -0.04 -7.35
N THR A 297 -5.20 0.88 -7.46
CA THR A 297 -4.38 1.07 -8.67
C THR A 297 -3.36 -0.07 -8.81
N PRO A 298 -2.74 -0.24 -10.00
CA PRO A 298 -1.63 -1.17 -10.19
C PRO A 298 -0.45 -0.96 -9.24
N ASP A 299 -0.26 0.26 -8.74
CA ASP A 299 0.83 0.65 -7.83
C ASP A 299 0.43 0.58 -6.35
N GLY A 300 -0.75 -0.02 -6.05
CA GLY A 300 -1.18 -0.24 -4.67
C GLY A 300 -1.74 0.99 -3.95
N GLN A 301 -2.15 2.04 -4.69
CA GLN A 301 -2.86 3.20 -4.13
C GLN A 301 -4.37 2.99 -4.15
N LEU A 302 -5.07 3.48 -3.13
CA LEU A 302 -6.53 3.43 -3.04
C LEU A 302 -7.17 4.69 -3.63
N VAL A 303 -7.97 4.51 -4.67
CA VAL A 303 -8.83 5.57 -5.21
C VAL A 303 -10.23 5.39 -4.65
N HIS A 304 -10.67 6.36 -3.83
CA HIS A 304 -12.02 6.39 -3.29
C HIS A 304 -13.06 6.49 -4.41
N LEU A 305 -14.06 5.61 -4.44
CA LEU A 305 -15.12 5.64 -5.44
C LEU A 305 -16.41 6.24 -4.88
N ASP A 306 -16.86 5.76 -3.73
CA ASP A 306 -18.13 6.17 -3.14
C ASP A 306 -18.19 5.81 -1.65
N SER A 307 -19.11 6.45 -0.93
CA SER A 307 -19.43 6.13 0.46
C SER A 307 -20.93 6.18 0.69
N PHE A 308 -21.46 5.12 1.28
CA PHE A 308 -22.86 5.01 1.66
C PHE A 308 -23.01 5.18 3.17
N ALA A 309 -23.62 6.29 3.59
CA ALA A 309 -23.91 6.56 4.99
C ALA A 309 -25.24 5.92 5.43
N ASP A 310 -25.34 5.58 6.72
CA ASP A 310 -26.55 5.02 7.31
C ASP A 310 -27.75 5.95 7.15
N THR A 311 -28.90 5.30 7.02
CA THR A 311 -30.22 5.87 6.93
C THR A 311 -31.14 5.07 7.83
N ILE A 312 -32.30 5.65 8.15
CA ILE A 312 -33.36 4.95 8.90
C ILE A 312 -33.89 3.65 8.25
N HIS A 313 -33.42 3.30 7.05
CA HIS A 313 -33.83 2.13 6.29
C HIS A 313 -32.69 1.16 5.99
N SER A 314 -31.43 1.61 6.06
CA SER A 314 -30.27 0.81 5.66
C SER A 314 -29.66 0.02 6.80
N GLY A 315 -29.84 0.41 8.07
CA GLY A 315 -29.43 -0.43 9.20
C GLY A 315 -27.92 -0.66 9.33
N LEU A 316 -27.11 0.35 9.00
CA LEU A 316 -25.64 0.30 8.99
C LEU A 316 -25.03 0.88 10.27
N GLN A 317 -25.77 0.90 11.39
CA GLN A 317 -25.29 1.50 12.63
C GLN A 317 -24.19 0.66 13.28
N ASN A 318 -22.96 1.17 13.27
CA ASN A 318 -21.73 0.49 13.64
C ASN A 318 -21.62 -0.86 12.92
N VAL A 319 -21.03 -0.83 11.72
CA VAL A 319 -20.78 -2.06 10.95
C VAL A 319 -19.97 -3.02 11.81
N GLU A 320 -20.39 -4.28 11.86
CA GLU A 320 -19.72 -5.33 12.64
C GLU A 320 -18.94 -6.27 11.72
N THR A 321 -19.56 -6.68 10.63
CA THR A 321 -18.98 -7.59 9.64
C THR A 321 -19.48 -7.22 8.26
N LEU A 322 -18.66 -7.44 7.25
CA LEU A 322 -19.03 -7.29 5.86
C LEU A 322 -18.40 -8.39 5.00
N SER A 323 -19.09 -8.75 3.92
CA SER A 323 -18.56 -9.67 2.91
C SER A 323 -18.95 -9.20 1.52
N VAL A 324 -18.07 -9.45 0.55
CA VAL A 324 -18.26 -9.01 -0.85
C VAL A 324 -18.20 -10.21 -1.78
N ALA A 325 -19.20 -10.36 -2.63
CA ALA A 325 -19.29 -11.43 -3.59
C ALA A 325 -19.54 -10.90 -5.00
N HIS A 326 -18.78 -11.41 -5.97
CA HIS A 326 -19.07 -11.21 -7.39
C HIS A 326 -20.20 -12.16 -7.82
N VAL A 327 -21.34 -11.61 -8.25
CA VAL A 327 -22.55 -12.35 -8.64
C VAL A 327 -23.11 -11.81 -9.95
N GLY A 328 -22.76 -12.44 -11.07
CA GLY A 328 -23.18 -11.93 -12.39
C GLY A 328 -22.49 -10.62 -12.69
N ASP A 329 -23.22 -9.60 -13.15
CA ASP A 329 -22.64 -8.31 -13.52
C ASP A 329 -22.57 -7.29 -12.34
N GLU A 330 -22.60 -7.77 -11.09
CA GLU A 330 -22.54 -6.93 -9.88
C GLU A 330 -21.65 -7.53 -8.77
N LEU A 331 -21.07 -6.65 -7.97
CA LEU A 331 -20.59 -6.97 -6.63
C LEU A 331 -21.73 -6.80 -5.64
N GLN A 332 -22.02 -7.81 -4.85
CA GLN A 332 -22.97 -7.74 -3.74
C GLN A 332 -22.19 -7.64 -2.42
N ILE A 333 -22.46 -6.60 -1.65
CA ILE A 333 -21.85 -6.32 -0.35
C ILE A 333 -22.91 -6.59 0.71
N LEU A 334 -22.62 -7.50 1.64
CA LEU A 334 -23.53 -7.92 2.70
C LEU A 334 -22.97 -7.46 4.03
N VAL A 335 -23.74 -6.70 4.79
CA VAL A 335 -23.26 -6.01 5.99
C VAL A 335 -24.13 -6.38 7.18
N GLY A 336 -23.48 -6.88 8.24
CA GLY A 336 -24.05 -7.01 9.58
C GLY A 336 -23.70 -5.78 10.43
N SER A 337 -24.61 -5.36 11.29
CA SER A 337 -24.39 -4.22 12.18
C SER A 337 -24.60 -4.59 13.64
N GLN A 338 -23.97 -3.84 14.55
CA GLN A 338 -24.04 -4.10 15.98
C GLN A 338 -25.42 -3.79 16.58
N GLN A 339 -26.19 -2.90 15.94
CA GLN A 339 -27.43 -2.36 16.51
C GLN A 339 -28.69 -2.78 15.76
N ASP A 340 -28.61 -2.94 14.44
CA ASP A 340 -29.77 -3.24 13.61
C ASP A 340 -29.90 -4.74 13.31
N ALA A 341 -31.13 -5.16 13.00
CA ALA A 341 -31.44 -6.56 12.75
C ALA A 341 -31.36 -6.90 11.26
N GLY A 342 -30.70 -8.01 10.94
CA GLY A 342 -30.59 -8.55 9.59
C GLY A 342 -29.31 -8.15 8.87
N LEU A 343 -29.19 -8.57 7.62
CA LEU A 343 -28.09 -8.19 6.72
C LEU A 343 -28.56 -7.12 5.75
N THR A 344 -27.79 -6.05 5.67
CA THR A 344 -27.95 -5.02 4.65
C THR A 344 -27.23 -5.42 3.39
N GLN A 345 -27.90 -5.30 2.25
CA GLN A 345 -27.28 -5.49 0.94
C GLN A 345 -27.06 -4.13 0.26
N LEU A 346 -25.80 -3.89 -0.10
CA LEU A 346 -25.41 -2.92 -1.11
C LEU A 346 -24.97 -3.65 -2.39
N SER A 347 -25.05 -2.98 -3.53
CA SER A 347 -24.56 -3.49 -4.81
C SER A 347 -23.68 -2.45 -5.53
N VAL A 348 -22.76 -2.94 -6.36
CA VAL A 348 -21.99 -2.13 -7.32
C VAL A 348 -22.06 -2.83 -8.67
N SER A 349 -22.57 -2.13 -9.68
CA SER A 349 -22.56 -2.65 -11.06
C SER A 349 -21.14 -2.69 -11.61
N ILE A 350 -20.75 -3.83 -12.15
CA ILE A 350 -19.46 -4.04 -12.84
C ILE A 350 -19.64 -4.41 -14.32
N ALA A 351 -20.89 -4.39 -14.83
CA ALA A 351 -21.24 -4.67 -16.22
C ALA A 351 -20.43 -3.87 -17.27
N ASP A 352 -20.02 -2.67 -16.91
CA ASP A 352 -19.33 -1.72 -17.78
C ASP A 352 -17.85 -1.54 -17.38
N LEU A 353 -17.23 -2.49 -16.66
CA LEU A 353 -15.78 -2.42 -16.41
C LEU A 353 -14.99 -2.55 -17.71
N GLY A 354 -13.98 -1.70 -17.83
CA GLY A 354 -13.10 -1.58 -18.99
C GLY A 354 -11.76 -2.30 -18.79
N ILE A 355 -10.72 -1.77 -19.40
CA ILE A 355 -9.35 -2.27 -19.26
C ILE A 355 -8.61 -1.52 -18.14
N VAL A 356 -7.72 -2.24 -17.46
CA VAL A 356 -6.63 -1.64 -16.68
C VAL A 356 -5.37 -1.63 -17.53
N ARG A 357 -4.73 -0.47 -17.69
CA ARG A 357 -3.50 -0.36 -18.49
C ARG A 357 -2.60 0.80 -18.09
N ASP A 358 -1.34 0.48 -17.88
CA ASP A 358 -0.20 1.37 -17.76
C ASP A 358 0.55 1.55 -19.11
N GLY A 359 1.34 2.62 -19.23
CA GLY A 359 2.28 2.77 -20.34
C GLY A 359 2.68 4.23 -20.62
N PHE A 360 3.18 4.49 -21.83
CA PHE A 360 3.59 5.82 -22.27
C PHE A 360 3.14 6.16 -23.70
N GLY A 361 3.33 7.41 -24.12
CA GLY A 361 2.89 7.89 -25.42
C GLY A 361 1.38 8.10 -25.45
N THR A 362 0.65 7.57 -26.43
CA THR A 362 -0.82 7.70 -26.44
C THR A 362 -1.49 6.41 -25.99
N ILE A 363 -2.20 6.51 -24.87
CA ILE A 363 -2.95 5.42 -24.23
C ILE A 363 -4.43 5.73 -24.41
N SER A 364 -5.12 4.93 -25.24
CA SER A 364 -6.57 5.04 -25.45
C SER A 364 -7.35 3.91 -24.77
N GLY A 365 -8.26 4.26 -23.86
CA GLY A 365 -9.27 3.38 -23.33
C GLY A 365 -10.31 3.00 -24.39
N THR A 366 -11.48 2.65 -23.91
CA THR A 366 -12.56 1.98 -24.61
C THR A 366 -13.83 2.86 -24.55
N ALA A 367 -14.98 2.21 -24.43
CA ALA A 367 -16.25 2.90 -24.16
C ALA A 367 -16.87 2.38 -22.85
N GLN A 368 -16.06 1.72 -22.04
CA GLN A 368 -16.34 1.14 -20.73
C GLN A 368 -15.56 1.96 -19.69
N ASN A 369 -15.73 1.66 -18.40
CA ASN A 369 -15.04 2.33 -17.30
C ASN A 369 -13.59 1.82 -17.22
N ASP A 370 -12.65 2.53 -17.81
CA ASP A 370 -11.25 2.12 -17.88
C ASP A 370 -10.41 2.70 -16.73
N MET A 371 -9.32 2.02 -16.37
CA MET A 371 -8.27 2.55 -15.50
C MET A 371 -6.98 2.66 -16.29
N LEU A 372 -6.55 3.89 -16.57
CA LEU A 372 -5.37 4.17 -17.38
C LEU A 372 -4.33 4.91 -16.53
N SER A 373 -3.11 4.40 -16.50
CA SER A 373 -1.98 5.06 -15.83
C SER A 373 -0.94 5.53 -16.83
N GLY A 374 -0.40 6.73 -16.60
CA GLY A 374 0.80 7.20 -17.27
C GLY A 374 2.05 6.53 -16.71
N SER A 375 3.20 6.81 -17.33
CA SER A 375 4.48 6.38 -16.79
C SER A 375 5.39 7.58 -16.55
N ILE A 376 6.65 7.28 -16.25
CA ILE A 376 7.79 8.19 -16.19
C ILE A 376 8.03 9.01 -17.46
N LEU A 377 7.49 8.58 -18.61
CA LEU A 377 7.63 9.29 -19.88
C LEU A 377 6.38 10.14 -20.18
N GLU A 378 6.55 11.15 -21.05
CA GLU A 378 5.42 11.96 -21.50
C GLU A 378 4.27 11.07 -22.03
N THR A 379 3.09 11.25 -21.46
CA THR A 379 1.94 10.39 -21.71
C THR A 379 0.68 11.20 -22.00
N THR A 380 -0.10 10.75 -22.99
CA THR A 380 -1.44 11.21 -23.29
C THR A 380 -2.43 10.09 -22.98
N LEU A 381 -3.24 10.26 -21.94
CA LEU A 381 -4.33 9.36 -21.57
C LEU A 381 -5.64 9.83 -22.20
N LEU A 382 -6.31 8.93 -22.92
CA LEU A 382 -7.61 9.15 -23.55
C LEU A 382 -8.58 8.10 -22.98
N GLY A 383 -9.39 8.43 -21.99
CA GLY A 383 -10.36 7.52 -21.36
C GLY A 383 -11.39 7.03 -22.37
N GLY A 384 -12.20 7.95 -22.90
CA GLY A 384 -13.16 7.68 -23.96
C GLY A 384 -14.57 7.99 -23.51
N ALA A 385 -15.40 6.96 -23.40
CA ALA A 385 -16.72 7.05 -22.79
C ALA A 385 -16.78 6.03 -21.66
N GLY A 386 -17.60 6.27 -20.65
CA GLY A 386 -17.53 5.50 -19.39
C GLY A 386 -17.03 6.40 -18.27
N ASP A 387 -17.14 5.92 -17.04
CA ASP A 387 -16.58 6.57 -15.87
C ASP A 387 -15.11 6.13 -15.73
N ASP A 388 -14.18 6.89 -16.31
CA ASP A 388 -12.77 6.49 -16.39
C ASP A 388 -11.94 6.97 -15.19
N ILE A 389 -10.91 6.21 -14.82
CA ILE A 389 -9.90 6.60 -13.83
C ILE A 389 -8.59 6.82 -14.57
N LEU A 390 -8.13 8.07 -14.63
CA LEU A 390 -6.89 8.46 -15.31
C LEU A 390 -5.85 8.91 -14.29
N ILE A 391 -4.79 8.12 -14.16
CA ILE A 391 -3.72 8.32 -13.18
C ILE A 391 -2.54 8.97 -13.89
N ALA A 392 -2.13 10.16 -13.45
CA ALA A 392 -0.94 10.80 -13.95
C ALA A 392 0.29 9.92 -13.68
N GLY A 393 1.22 9.85 -14.64
CA GLY A 393 2.53 9.29 -14.37
C GLY A 393 3.49 10.36 -13.87
N VAL A 394 4.70 9.95 -13.49
CA VAL A 394 5.80 10.85 -13.10
C VAL A 394 6.17 11.80 -14.24
N GLY A 395 6.12 11.36 -15.50
CA GLY A 395 6.37 12.21 -16.66
C GLY A 395 5.18 13.12 -17.01
N ALA A 396 5.44 14.16 -17.83
CA ALA A 396 4.41 15.13 -18.19
C ALA A 396 3.16 14.43 -18.77
N THR A 397 2.01 14.62 -18.13
CA THR A 397 0.80 13.87 -18.51
C THR A 397 -0.29 14.79 -19.06
N THR A 398 -0.84 14.43 -20.23
CA THR A 398 -2.05 15.04 -20.79
C THR A 398 -3.23 14.07 -20.71
N MET A 399 -4.32 14.46 -20.05
CA MET A 399 -5.48 13.59 -19.82
C MET A 399 -6.74 14.11 -20.48
N HIS A 400 -7.49 13.21 -21.09
CA HIS A 400 -8.84 13.43 -21.61
C HIS A 400 -9.74 12.31 -21.09
N GLY A 401 -10.54 12.59 -20.07
CA GLY A 401 -11.53 11.63 -19.55
C GLY A 401 -12.56 11.28 -20.62
N GLY A 402 -13.39 12.27 -20.97
CA GLY A 402 -14.25 12.20 -22.14
C GLY A 402 -15.70 12.31 -21.73
N ALA A 403 -16.49 11.26 -21.94
CA ALA A 403 -17.90 11.25 -21.59
C ALA A 403 -18.19 10.25 -20.47
N GLY A 404 -18.51 10.75 -19.29
CA GLY A 404 -18.85 9.98 -18.10
C GLY A 404 -18.49 10.80 -16.88
N ALA A 405 -18.50 10.19 -15.70
CA ALA A 405 -17.95 10.79 -14.49
C ALA A 405 -16.52 10.30 -14.29
N ASP A 406 -15.56 11.08 -14.79
CA ASP A 406 -14.15 10.68 -14.81
C ASP A 406 -13.42 11.13 -13.53
N ILE A 407 -12.48 10.32 -13.04
CA ILE A 407 -11.59 10.65 -11.92
C ILE A 407 -10.17 10.84 -12.47
N PHE A 408 -9.62 12.04 -12.29
CA PHE A 408 -8.24 12.36 -12.62
C PHE A 408 -7.40 12.30 -11.35
N VAL A 409 -6.49 11.32 -11.23
CA VAL A 409 -5.65 11.09 -10.06
C VAL A 409 -4.26 11.63 -10.32
N MET A 410 -3.81 12.61 -9.52
CA MET A 410 -2.46 13.17 -9.63
C MET A 410 -1.51 12.41 -8.72
N GLN A 411 -0.27 12.24 -9.18
CA GLN A 411 0.84 11.77 -8.37
C GLN A 411 1.70 12.96 -7.95
N TYR A 412 2.19 12.95 -6.71
CA TYR A 412 3.14 13.95 -6.25
C TYR A 412 4.53 13.71 -6.84
N GLY A 413 5.29 14.78 -7.09
CA GLY A 413 6.60 14.69 -7.76
C GLY A 413 6.49 14.50 -9.28
N SER A 414 5.30 14.75 -9.84
CA SER A 414 5.06 14.60 -11.28
C SER A 414 5.46 15.86 -12.06
N ASP A 415 5.87 15.66 -13.31
CA ASP A 415 5.98 16.73 -14.27
C ASP A 415 4.60 17.39 -14.55
N PRO A 416 4.57 18.62 -15.13
CA PRO A 416 3.34 19.37 -15.31
C PRO A 416 2.23 18.59 -16.03
N THR A 417 1.05 18.59 -15.41
CA THR A 417 -0.10 17.82 -15.90
C THR A 417 -1.17 18.72 -16.52
N THR A 418 -1.74 18.29 -17.65
CA THR A 418 -2.83 18.99 -18.35
C THR A 418 -4.08 18.12 -18.48
N ILE A 419 -5.19 18.57 -17.90
CA ILE A 419 -6.50 17.93 -18.01
C ILE A 419 -7.35 18.68 -19.04
N ASN A 420 -7.84 17.97 -20.05
CA ASN A 420 -8.61 18.52 -21.15
C ASN A 420 -10.05 18.02 -21.14
N GLY A 421 -11.00 18.96 -21.11
CA GLY A 421 -12.41 18.65 -21.20
C GLY A 421 -13.08 18.38 -19.85
N PHE A 422 -12.51 18.89 -18.75
CA PHE A 422 -13.06 18.70 -17.41
C PHE A 422 -14.50 19.21 -17.29
N GLN A 423 -15.39 18.37 -16.77
CA GLN A 423 -16.81 18.61 -16.57
C GLN A 423 -17.10 18.92 -15.10
N ALA A 424 -17.27 20.21 -14.78
CA ALA A 424 -17.55 20.64 -13.42
C ALA A 424 -18.80 19.97 -12.83
N GLY A 425 -18.67 19.41 -11.63
CA GLY A 425 -19.73 18.71 -10.92
C GLY A 425 -20.08 17.32 -11.47
N THR A 426 -19.28 16.80 -12.40
CA THR A 426 -19.39 15.42 -12.92
C THR A 426 -18.05 14.71 -12.77
N ASP A 427 -16.98 15.33 -13.27
CA ASP A 427 -15.62 14.82 -13.10
C ASP A 427 -15.06 15.20 -11.73
N ARG A 428 -14.10 14.39 -11.25
CA ARG A 428 -13.39 14.62 -10.00
C ARG A 428 -11.89 14.76 -10.26
N LEU A 429 -11.28 15.74 -9.63
CA LEU A 429 -9.83 15.83 -9.51
C LEU A 429 -9.43 15.31 -8.13
N ASP A 430 -8.54 14.34 -8.13
CA ASP A 430 -7.99 13.68 -6.96
C ASP A 430 -6.52 14.10 -6.79
N LEU A 431 -6.22 14.73 -5.64
CA LEU A 431 -4.91 15.29 -5.30
C LEU A 431 -4.38 14.68 -4.00
N PHE A 432 -4.91 13.53 -3.57
CA PHE A 432 -4.63 13.06 -2.21
C PHE A 432 -3.18 12.67 -1.98
N ASP A 433 -2.47 12.23 -3.03
CA ASP A 433 -1.04 11.92 -2.97
C ASP A 433 -0.17 13.15 -2.63
N TYR A 434 -0.70 14.37 -2.69
CA TYR A 434 0.05 15.58 -2.41
C TYR A 434 0.29 15.73 -0.89
N PRO A 435 1.55 15.75 -0.42
CA PRO A 435 1.87 15.70 0.98
C PRO A 435 1.34 16.94 1.70
N LEU A 436 0.75 16.73 2.88
CA LEU A 436 0.20 17.79 3.74
C LEU A 436 -0.91 18.65 3.11
N LEU A 437 -1.46 18.26 1.95
CA LEU A 437 -2.60 18.91 1.31
C LEU A 437 -3.92 18.34 1.90
N ARG A 438 -4.70 19.18 2.60
CA ARG A 438 -5.93 18.77 3.31
C ARG A 438 -7.16 19.60 2.93
N THR A 439 -6.96 20.75 2.29
CA THR A 439 -8.06 21.57 1.78
C THR A 439 -7.68 22.32 0.50
N PRO A 440 -8.63 22.55 -0.42
CA PRO A 440 -8.40 23.40 -1.58
C PRO A 440 -7.92 24.82 -1.21
N GLY A 441 -8.14 25.28 0.02
CA GLY A 441 -7.65 26.57 0.49
C GLY A 441 -6.12 26.68 0.61
N GLN A 442 -5.40 25.55 0.57
CA GLN A 442 -3.93 25.51 0.53
C GLN A 442 -3.39 25.67 -0.89
N LEU A 443 -4.23 25.52 -1.92
CA LEU A 443 -3.83 25.61 -3.32
C LEU A 443 -3.75 27.07 -3.77
N THR A 444 -2.79 27.38 -4.63
CA THR A 444 -2.85 28.58 -5.46
C THR A 444 -3.73 28.27 -6.67
N PHE A 445 -5.00 28.68 -6.60
CA PHE A 445 -5.97 28.46 -7.66
C PHE A 445 -6.17 29.71 -8.51
N THR A 446 -5.79 29.65 -9.79
CA THR A 446 -5.91 30.75 -10.75
C THR A 446 -6.90 30.39 -11.86
N SER A 447 -8.08 31.00 -11.87
CA SER A 447 -9.02 30.87 -13.00
C SER A 447 -8.41 31.45 -14.28
N THR A 448 -8.49 30.70 -15.38
CA THR A 448 -8.05 31.12 -16.71
C THR A 448 -9.26 31.38 -17.60
N ALA A 449 -9.03 31.84 -18.84
CA ALA A 449 -10.13 32.06 -19.79
C ALA A 449 -10.75 30.75 -20.33
N GLN A 450 -10.04 29.63 -20.22
CA GLN A 450 -10.45 28.31 -20.73
C GLN A 450 -10.65 27.26 -19.63
N GLY A 451 -10.36 27.60 -18.37
CA GLY A 451 -10.53 26.74 -17.21
C GLY A 451 -9.82 27.29 -15.99
N ALA A 452 -8.81 26.58 -15.46
CA ALA A 452 -8.02 27.00 -14.31
C ALA A 452 -6.58 26.44 -14.35
N GLN A 453 -5.70 27.05 -13.56
CA GLN A 453 -4.39 26.53 -13.21
C GLN A 453 -4.33 26.39 -11.69
N ILE A 454 -3.78 25.27 -11.23
CA ILE A 454 -3.62 24.92 -9.83
C ILE A 454 -2.12 24.74 -9.57
N GLU A 455 -1.64 25.34 -8.49
CA GLU A 455 -0.25 25.18 -8.05
C GLU A 455 -0.23 24.80 -6.57
N TYR A 456 0.64 23.86 -6.22
CA TYR A 456 0.92 23.45 -4.85
C TYR A 456 2.39 23.03 -4.73
N ILE A 457 3.15 23.71 -3.87
CA ILE A 457 4.62 23.56 -3.81
C ILE A 457 5.20 23.85 -5.21
N ASP A 458 5.75 22.85 -5.90
CA ASP A 458 6.33 22.96 -7.24
C ASP A 458 5.45 22.29 -8.32
N GLU A 459 4.33 21.68 -7.91
CA GLU A 459 3.38 21.01 -8.81
C GLU A 459 2.52 22.02 -9.57
N VAL A 460 2.31 21.76 -10.87
CA VAL A 460 1.46 22.60 -11.73
C VAL A 460 0.47 21.74 -12.51
N ILE A 461 -0.82 22.01 -12.29
CA ILE A 461 -1.92 21.35 -13.01
C ILE A 461 -2.70 22.39 -13.81
N VAL A 462 -2.84 22.15 -15.11
CA VAL A 462 -3.67 22.97 -16.00
C VAL A 462 -4.96 22.22 -16.31
N ILE A 463 -6.10 22.84 -16.02
CA ILE A 463 -7.43 22.28 -16.30
C ILE A 463 -8.12 23.11 -17.36
N ASN A 464 -8.46 22.50 -18.49
CA ASN A 464 -9.28 23.08 -19.54
C ASN A 464 -10.72 22.55 -19.43
N SER A 465 -11.69 23.45 -19.29
CA SER A 465 -13.11 23.10 -19.17
C SER A 465 -13.65 22.49 -20.46
N SER A 466 -14.51 21.47 -20.34
CA SER A 466 -15.37 20.95 -21.42
C SER A 466 -16.17 22.02 -22.15
N THR A 467 -16.55 23.10 -21.45
CA THR A 467 -17.34 24.20 -22.01
C THR A 467 -16.48 25.29 -22.65
N GLY A 468 -15.15 25.23 -22.48
CA GLY A 468 -14.19 26.25 -22.91
C GLY A 468 -14.27 27.56 -22.13
N GLY A 469 -14.94 27.58 -20.98
CA GLY A 469 -15.04 28.72 -20.05
C GLY A 469 -14.12 28.58 -18.84
N SER A 470 -14.04 29.64 -18.03
CA SER A 470 -13.28 29.65 -16.78
C SER A 470 -13.86 28.68 -15.75
N LEU A 471 -13.00 28.05 -14.94
CA LEU A 471 -13.39 27.24 -13.78
C LEU A 471 -13.06 27.99 -12.49
N THR A 472 -13.94 27.86 -11.50
CA THR A 472 -13.71 28.27 -10.12
C THR A 472 -13.29 27.07 -9.26
N SER A 473 -12.61 27.34 -8.14
CA SER A 473 -12.21 26.28 -7.21
C SER A 473 -13.42 25.45 -6.71
N ALA A 474 -14.57 26.08 -6.49
CA ALA A 474 -15.80 25.39 -6.09
C ALA A 474 -16.41 24.53 -7.21
N GLU A 475 -16.14 24.81 -8.48
CA GLU A 475 -16.58 23.97 -9.61
C GLU A 475 -15.69 22.74 -9.81
N VAL A 476 -14.43 22.80 -9.36
CA VAL A 476 -13.48 21.67 -9.40
C VAL A 476 -13.60 20.81 -8.14
N PHE A 477 -13.66 21.41 -6.96
CA PHE A 477 -13.60 20.71 -5.67
C PHE A 477 -14.90 20.76 -4.87
N GLY A 478 -15.97 21.40 -5.36
CA GLY A 478 -17.20 21.52 -4.58
C GLY A 478 -16.98 22.23 -3.23
N ALA A 479 -17.28 21.54 -2.13
CA ALA A 479 -17.13 22.04 -0.77
C ALA A 479 -15.72 21.83 -0.17
N GLY A 480 -14.89 21.00 -0.79
CA GLY A 480 -13.60 20.55 -0.26
C GLY A 480 -13.16 19.24 -0.92
N PHE A 481 -12.07 18.64 -0.45
CA PHE A 481 -11.73 17.29 -0.89
C PHE A 481 -12.73 16.28 -0.31
N GLY A 482 -13.21 15.37 -1.14
CA GLY A 482 -14.34 14.47 -0.84
C GLY A 482 -13.96 13.02 -0.52
N GLY A 483 -12.67 12.72 -0.39
CA GLY A 483 -12.12 11.39 -0.15
C GLY A 483 -11.32 11.32 1.16
N PRO A 484 -10.53 10.26 1.37
CA PRO A 484 -9.74 10.08 2.58
C PRO A 484 -8.52 11.01 2.59
N ASP A 485 -7.88 11.14 3.74
CA ASP A 485 -6.58 11.81 3.83
C ASP A 485 -5.45 10.79 3.62
N HIS A 486 -4.71 10.90 2.52
CA HIS A 486 -3.50 10.08 2.34
C HIS A 486 -2.34 10.65 3.16
N ILE A 487 -1.60 9.75 3.77
CA ILE A 487 -0.39 10.01 4.54
C ILE A 487 0.77 9.37 3.77
N PRO A 488 1.85 10.12 3.51
CA PRO A 488 3.04 9.53 2.91
C PRO A 488 3.51 8.31 3.71
N VAL A 489 3.67 7.18 3.04
CA VAL A 489 4.19 5.94 3.62
C VAL A 489 5.72 5.96 3.72
N ASP A 490 6.37 6.69 2.81
CA ASP A 490 7.74 7.11 2.92
C ASP A 490 7.77 8.62 3.18
N PHE A 491 8.21 8.99 4.38
CA PHE A 491 8.41 10.39 4.74
C PHE A 491 9.74 10.96 4.20
N GLY A 492 10.54 10.10 3.56
CA GLY A 492 11.92 10.37 3.23
C GLY A 492 12.72 10.79 4.46
N ASP A 493 13.90 11.32 4.18
CA ASP A 493 14.61 12.13 5.17
C ASP A 493 14.12 13.57 5.04
N PHE A 494 13.26 14.03 5.95
CA PHE A 494 12.92 15.46 6.10
C PHE A 494 14.13 16.27 6.61
N GLY A 495 15.28 16.18 5.92
CA GLY A 495 16.51 16.91 6.18
C GLY A 495 17.18 16.58 7.52
N GLY A 496 17.39 15.31 7.83
CA GLY A 496 17.97 14.85 9.08
C GLY A 496 18.47 13.40 9.09
N LEU A 497 19.65 13.20 8.51
CA LEU A 497 20.70 12.22 8.87
C LEU A 497 20.22 10.93 9.57
N ASP A 498 19.98 9.87 8.79
CA ASP A 498 19.79 8.53 9.33
C ASP A 498 21.10 8.00 9.98
N PRO A 499 21.09 7.60 11.27
CA PRO A 499 22.22 6.98 11.96
C PRO A 499 22.61 5.57 11.45
N GLY A 500 21.87 4.99 10.50
CA GLY A 500 22.09 3.65 9.94
C GLY A 500 22.90 3.56 8.65
N SER A 501 23.15 4.67 7.94
CA SER A 501 23.76 4.61 6.60
C SER A 501 25.15 3.95 6.61
N SER A 502 25.38 3.05 5.65
CA SER A 502 26.64 2.32 5.47
C SER A 502 27.86 3.26 5.39
N ASP A 503 29.06 2.77 5.72
CA ASP A 503 30.34 3.54 5.71
C ASP A 503 30.70 4.25 4.38
N GLY A 504 29.96 4.06 3.29
CA GLY A 504 30.12 4.80 2.02
C GLY A 504 30.83 4.03 0.91
N VAL A 505 30.88 4.61 -0.30
CA VAL A 505 31.60 4.08 -1.47
C VAL A 505 32.91 4.86 -1.59
N LEU A 506 34.07 4.23 -1.43
CA LEU A 506 35.36 4.90 -1.62
C LEU A 506 35.96 4.61 -3.00
N GLY A 507 36.03 5.65 -3.84
CA GLY A 507 36.78 5.69 -5.10
C GLY A 507 36.05 5.12 -6.32
N ASP A 508 36.79 4.92 -7.42
CA ASP A 508 36.25 4.41 -8.69
C ASP A 508 35.58 3.04 -8.49
N GLY A 509 34.33 2.93 -8.92
CA GLY A 509 33.53 1.72 -8.79
C GLY A 509 32.55 1.54 -9.94
N THR A 510 32.33 0.30 -10.32
CA THR A 510 31.25 -0.06 -11.25
C THR A 510 29.95 -0.23 -10.47
N ILE A 511 28.97 0.60 -10.78
CA ILE A 511 27.59 0.50 -10.30
C ILE A 511 26.81 -0.33 -11.30
N ASN A 512 26.15 -1.38 -10.80
CA ASN A 512 25.36 -2.30 -11.60
C ASN A 512 24.02 -2.50 -10.90
N SER A 513 22.91 -2.20 -11.60
CA SER A 513 21.57 -2.29 -11.01
C SER A 513 21.16 -3.72 -10.64
N GLU A 514 21.80 -4.75 -11.21
CA GLU A 514 21.47 -6.16 -10.96
C GLU A 514 22.35 -6.81 -9.87
N THR A 515 23.36 -6.11 -9.35
CA THR A 515 24.33 -6.68 -8.40
C THR A 515 24.31 -5.93 -7.09
N ALA A 516 24.13 -6.67 -5.99
CA ALA A 516 24.21 -6.10 -4.64
C ALA A 516 25.50 -5.29 -4.46
N ASN A 517 25.33 -4.03 -4.07
CA ASN A 517 26.42 -3.14 -3.71
C ASN A 517 26.12 -2.51 -2.34
N PRO A 518 26.47 -3.16 -1.22
CA PRO A 518 26.13 -2.69 0.12
C PRO A 518 26.62 -1.27 0.44
N ALA A 519 27.59 -0.75 -0.30
CA ALA A 519 28.06 0.62 -0.16
C ALA A 519 27.06 1.67 -0.70
N LEU A 520 26.05 1.25 -1.47
CA LEU A 520 24.91 2.06 -1.91
C LEU A 520 23.68 1.91 -1.01
N SER A 521 23.73 1.15 0.09
CA SER A 521 22.58 1.07 1.02
C SER A 521 22.09 2.47 1.43
N ASP A 522 20.78 2.69 1.39
CA ASP A 522 20.11 3.99 1.60
C ASP A 522 20.48 5.11 0.62
N ALA A 523 21.24 4.83 -0.45
CA ALA A 523 21.47 5.82 -1.49
C ALA A 523 20.16 6.09 -2.25
N GLU A 524 19.90 7.36 -2.52
CA GLU A 524 18.88 7.78 -3.46
C GLU A 524 19.47 7.72 -4.88
N ILE A 525 18.90 6.84 -5.69
CA ILE A 525 19.24 6.66 -7.10
C ILE A 525 18.25 7.46 -7.92
N ARG A 526 18.74 8.43 -8.69
CA ARG A 526 17.93 9.28 -9.54
C ARG A 526 18.22 8.99 -10.99
N PHE A 527 17.21 8.67 -11.78
CA PHE A 527 17.37 8.48 -13.22
C PHE A 527 16.38 9.35 -14.00
N THR A 528 16.91 10.17 -14.90
CA THR A 528 16.12 11.04 -15.77
C THR A 528 16.26 10.57 -17.22
N PRO A 529 15.31 9.77 -17.75
CA PRO A 529 15.33 9.36 -19.15
C PRO A 529 15.17 10.56 -20.08
N ASP A 530 15.76 10.47 -21.27
CA ASP A 530 15.65 11.46 -22.33
C ASP A 530 14.18 11.75 -22.67
N GLY A 531 13.72 12.95 -22.32
CA GLY A 531 12.34 13.38 -22.57
C GLY A 531 11.30 12.80 -21.62
N GLY A 532 11.70 12.25 -20.48
CA GLY A 532 10.82 11.88 -19.37
C GLY A 532 11.13 12.66 -18.09
N GLY A 533 10.36 12.36 -17.05
CA GLY A 533 10.56 12.89 -15.70
C GLY A 533 11.60 12.10 -14.91
N THR A 534 12.16 12.72 -13.87
CA THR A 534 13.14 12.07 -12.98
C THR A 534 12.47 11.04 -12.09
N ILE A 535 13.04 9.84 -12.04
CA ILE A 535 12.66 8.77 -11.12
C ILE A 535 13.65 8.80 -9.96
N SER A 536 13.14 8.72 -8.72
CA SER A 536 13.97 8.54 -7.53
C SER A 536 13.63 7.20 -6.87
N VAL A 537 14.63 6.37 -6.61
CA VAL A 537 14.48 5.10 -5.89
C VAL A 537 15.51 5.00 -4.79
N ARG A 538 15.12 4.53 -3.62
CA ARG A 538 16.05 4.27 -2.52
C ARG A 538 16.56 2.83 -2.61
N ALA A 539 17.88 2.68 -2.52
CA ALA A 539 18.50 1.36 -2.53
C ALA A 539 18.32 0.62 -1.18
N ASP A 540 18.11 -0.71 -1.24
CA ASP A 540 17.89 -1.58 -0.09
C ASP A 540 19.14 -1.75 0.81
N GLU A 541 19.04 -2.54 1.88
CA GLU A 541 20.17 -2.80 2.80
C GLU A 541 21.37 -3.49 2.11
N GLU A 542 21.14 -4.23 1.02
CA GLU A 542 22.20 -4.80 0.18
C GLU A 542 22.66 -3.83 -0.93
N GLY A 543 22.11 -2.62 -0.97
CA GLY A 543 22.33 -1.58 -1.97
C GLY A 543 21.89 -1.97 -3.38
N ARG A 544 20.85 -2.79 -3.50
CA ARG A 544 20.13 -3.02 -4.76
C ARG A 544 19.02 -2.00 -4.91
N PHE A 545 18.64 -1.74 -6.14
CA PHE A 545 17.55 -0.82 -6.48
C PHE A 545 16.96 -1.24 -7.83
N ASP A 546 15.70 -0.89 -8.04
CA ASP A 546 14.97 -1.14 -9.27
C ASP A 546 14.37 0.20 -9.72
N LEU A 547 14.75 0.71 -10.91
CA LEU A 547 14.25 1.99 -11.41
C LEU A 547 12.80 1.91 -11.95
N ASP A 548 12.20 0.72 -11.91
CA ASP A 548 10.88 0.37 -12.44
C ASP A 548 10.64 0.89 -13.87
N LEU A 549 11.69 0.81 -14.71
CA LEU A 549 11.57 1.21 -16.10
C LEU A 549 10.77 0.17 -16.89
N PRO A 550 9.84 0.60 -17.78
CA PRO A 550 9.20 -0.31 -18.72
C PRO A 550 10.24 -1.11 -19.54
N THR A 551 9.89 -2.30 -20.03
CA THR A 551 10.81 -3.06 -20.90
C THR A 551 11.18 -2.25 -22.15
N GLY A 552 12.46 -2.15 -22.48
CA GLY A 552 12.93 -1.27 -23.54
C GLY A 552 14.38 -0.81 -23.37
N THR A 553 14.73 0.27 -24.08
CA THR A 553 16.04 0.91 -24.00
C THR A 553 15.82 2.39 -23.77
N PHE A 554 16.39 2.91 -22.68
CA PHE A 554 16.24 4.28 -22.23
C PHE A 554 17.64 4.87 -22.06
N GLU A 555 17.92 5.93 -22.81
CA GLU A 555 19.09 6.78 -22.59
C GLU A 555 18.67 7.90 -21.63
N GLY A 556 19.56 8.30 -20.72
CA GLY A 556 19.24 9.34 -19.74
C GLY A 556 20.37 9.60 -18.74
N GLU A 557 20.14 10.55 -17.85
CA GLU A 557 21.09 10.98 -16.83
C GLU A 557 20.84 10.20 -15.52
N LEU A 558 21.87 9.54 -15.00
CA LEU A 558 21.86 8.87 -13.70
C LEU A 558 22.63 9.73 -12.70
N ASP A 559 21.98 10.09 -11.60
CA ASP A 559 22.58 10.75 -10.46
C ASP A 559 22.39 9.89 -9.20
N ILE A 560 23.35 9.93 -8.29
CA ILE A 560 23.31 9.14 -7.05
C ILE A 560 23.66 10.07 -5.91
N VAL A 561 22.77 10.14 -4.93
CA VAL A 561 22.97 10.94 -3.72
C VAL A 561 22.93 10.01 -2.52
N LYS A 562 23.94 10.09 -1.66
CA LYS A 562 23.99 9.30 -0.43
C LYS A 562 24.43 10.17 0.75
N THR A 563 23.62 10.20 1.79
CA THR A 563 23.91 10.95 3.01
C THR A 563 25.13 10.38 3.76
N TYR A 564 25.93 11.24 4.37
CA TYR A 564 27.06 10.82 5.20
C TYR A 564 26.63 10.31 6.58
N SER A 565 27.12 9.13 6.97
CA SER A 565 26.97 8.60 8.33
C SER A 565 27.99 9.22 9.29
N THR A 566 27.54 10.00 10.28
CA THR A 566 28.44 10.53 11.33
C THR A 566 29.07 9.46 12.22
N ALA A 567 28.54 8.23 12.20
CA ALA A 567 29.11 7.09 12.92
C ALA A 567 30.45 6.61 12.33
N SER A 568 30.68 6.86 11.03
CA SER A 568 31.89 6.45 10.31
C SER A 568 33.16 7.20 10.77
N ASN A 569 33.00 8.43 11.29
CA ASN A 569 34.09 9.33 11.70
C ASN A 569 35.12 9.64 10.58
N GLU A 570 34.71 9.61 9.32
CA GLU A 570 35.61 9.92 8.19
C GLU A 570 35.90 11.43 8.05
N ILE A 571 34.94 12.28 8.41
CA ILE A 571 35.12 13.73 8.44
C ILE A 571 35.66 14.15 9.81
N THR A 572 36.85 14.74 9.83
CA THR A 572 37.56 15.09 11.06
C THR A 572 37.85 16.59 11.17
N ALA A 573 38.20 17.04 12.39
CA ALA A 573 38.70 18.40 12.59
C ALA A 573 40.03 18.67 11.85
N PHE A 574 40.70 17.61 11.36
CA PHE A 574 41.88 17.77 10.53
C PHE A 574 41.50 18.23 9.12
N ASP A 575 40.43 17.72 8.52
CA ASP A 575 39.92 18.15 7.21
C ASP A 575 39.62 19.65 7.19
N ALA A 576 38.93 20.13 8.22
CA ALA A 576 38.66 21.55 8.40
C ALA A 576 39.95 22.39 8.44
N LEU A 577 41.03 21.88 9.04
CA LEU A 577 42.33 22.55 9.06
C LEU A 577 42.94 22.61 7.65
N GLN A 578 42.74 21.60 6.81
CA GLN A 578 43.26 21.57 5.44
C GLN A 578 42.50 22.55 4.54
N VAL A 579 41.18 22.63 4.68
CA VAL A 579 40.35 23.65 4.01
C VAL A 579 40.75 25.07 4.42
N LEU A 580 41.05 25.30 5.71
CA LEU A 580 41.61 26.58 6.16
C LEU A 580 42.96 26.91 5.51
N ARG A 581 43.78 25.91 5.17
CA ARG A 581 45.04 26.14 4.45
C ARG A 581 44.77 26.50 2.99
N ILE A 582 43.91 25.74 2.32
CA ILE A 582 43.52 25.97 0.93
C ILE A 582 42.93 27.38 0.76
N SER A 583 42.02 27.80 1.65
CA SER A 583 41.36 29.11 1.58
C SER A 583 42.32 30.30 1.73
N VAL A 584 43.51 30.11 2.32
CA VAL A 584 44.56 31.14 2.41
C VAL A 584 45.70 30.94 1.39
N GLY A 585 45.51 30.05 0.41
CA GLY A 585 46.45 29.78 -0.67
C GLY A 585 47.68 28.97 -0.23
N LEU A 586 47.55 28.18 0.83
CA LEU A 586 48.57 27.22 1.26
C LEU A 586 48.16 25.81 0.81
N ASP A 587 49.14 25.03 0.38
CA ASP A 587 48.95 23.61 0.11
C ASP A 587 48.52 22.88 1.41
N PRO A 588 47.63 21.88 1.32
CA PRO A 588 47.42 20.89 2.37
C PRO A 588 48.72 20.29 2.89
N THR A 589 48.66 19.65 4.07
CA THR A 589 49.86 19.12 4.72
C THR A 589 50.57 17.99 3.93
N TRP A 590 49.89 17.39 2.96
CA TRP A 590 50.40 16.32 2.10
C TRP A 590 50.89 16.79 0.72
N GLY A 591 50.66 18.05 0.33
CA GLY A 591 51.03 18.57 -0.99
C GLY A 591 49.89 19.37 -1.62
N PRO A 592 50.03 19.78 -2.90
CA PRO A 592 48.99 20.50 -3.63
C PRO A 592 47.69 19.71 -3.67
N ALA A 593 46.56 20.38 -3.42
CA ALA A 593 45.23 19.78 -3.52
C ALA A 593 44.92 19.36 -4.98
N THR A 594 44.38 18.16 -5.16
CA THR A 594 43.84 17.71 -6.44
C THR A 594 42.46 18.35 -6.70
N PRO A 595 41.92 18.29 -7.94
CA PRO A 595 40.56 18.72 -8.22
C PRO A 595 39.51 18.10 -7.29
N GLU A 596 39.64 16.80 -7.02
CA GLU A 596 38.73 16.05 -6.17
C GLU A 596 38.84 16.50 -4.70
N ASN A 597 40.06 16.81 -4.22
CA ASN A 597 40.24 17.46 -2.92
C ASN A 597 39.55 18.83 -2.84
N LEU A 598 39.44 19.56 -3.96
CA LEU A 598 38.79 20.86 -3.99
C LEU A 598 37.26 20.73 -4.03
N ILE A 599 36.73 19.68 -4.68
CA ILE A 599 35.32 19.30 -4.62
C ILE A 599 34.94 18.96 -3.17
N ALA A 600 35.69 18.05 -2.53
CA ALA A 600 35.42 17.69 -1.15
C ALA A 600 35.60 18.86 -0.17
N ALA A 601 36.43 19.85 -0.51
CA ALA A 601 36.63 21.03 0.32
C ALA A 601 35.51 22.07 0.20
N ASP A 602 34.67 22.04 -0.84
CA ASP A 602 33.53 22.94 -1.06
C ASP A 602 32.23 22.27 -0.59
N ILE A 603 32.16 21.94 0.70
CA ILE A 603 30.98 21.30 1.31
C ILE A 603 29.73 22.20 1.27
N THR A 604 29.91 23.51 1.10
CA THR A 604 28.76 24.43 0.95
C THR A 604 28.27 24.54 -0.49
N GLN A 605 29.00 23.93 -1.43
CA GLN A 605 28.71 23.93 -2.87
C GLN A 605 28.51 25.35 -3.41
N ASP A 606 29.26 26.33 -2.88
CA ASP A 606 29.16 27.73 -3.29
C ASP A 606 30.09 28.08 -4.47
N GLY A 607 30.87 27.10 -4.92
CA GLY A 607 31.85 27.18 -6.01
C GLY A 607 33.22 27.68 -5.56
N THR A 608 33.43 27.93 -4.26
CA THR A 608 34.68 28.48 -3.72
C THR A 608 35.10 27.86 -2.39
N VAL A 609 36.33 27.32 -2.33
CA VAL A 609 36.88 26.76 -1.10
C VAL A 609 37.31 27.89 -0.14
N ASN A 610 36.54 28.10 0.91
CA ASN A 610 36.71 29.21 1.83
C ASN A 610 36.60 28.83 3.32
N ALA A 611 36.57 29.83 4.20
CA ALA A 611 36.56 29.58 5.65
C ALA A 611 35.19 29.11 6.18
N LEU A 612 34.12 29.31 5.41
CA LEU A 612 32.79 28.81 5.71
C LEU A 612 32.72 27.29 5.53
N ASP A 613 33.33 26.75 4.47
CA ASP A 613 33.44 25.30 4.27
C ASP A 613 34.20 24.64 5.43
N ALA A 614 35.33 25.23 5.83
CA ALA A 614 36.08 24.72 6.98
C ALA A 614 35.27 24.76 8.28
N LEU A 615 34.38 25.75 8.45
CA LEU A 615 33.50 25.83 9.60
C LEU A 615 32.46 24.71 9.57
N VAL A 616 31.82 24.48 8.42
CA VAL A 616 30.84 23.41 8.22
C VAL A 616 31.49 22.04 8.46
N ILE A 617 32.65 21.77 7.85
CA ILE A 617 33.42 20.53 8.07
C ILE A 617 33.75 20.35 9.56
N LEU A 618 34.15 21.42 10.26
CA LEU A 618 34.43 21.33 11.68
C LEU A 618 33.16 21.05 12.50
N GLN A 619 32.03 21.66 12.15
CA GLN A 619 30.73 21.39 12.79
C GLN A 619 30.34 19.92 12.61
N THR A 620 30.42 19.40 11.39
CA THR A 620 30.18 17.99 11.05
C THR A 620 31.10 17.07 11.87
N ALA A 621 32.41 17.35 11.89
CA ALA A 621 33.40 16.55 12.63
C ALA A 621 33.20 16.51 14.15
N VAL A 622 32.52 17.50 14.73
CA VAL A 622 32.24 17.56 16.18
C VAL A 622 30.77 17.27 16.53
N GLY A 623 29.96 16.85 15.57
CA GLY A 623 28.54 16.53 15.76
C GLY A 623 27.68 17.74 16.11
N LEU A 624 28.00 18.93 15.57
CA LEU A 624 27.17 20.13 15.70
C LEU A 624 26.25 20.29 14.48
N PRO A 625 25.00 20.75 14.67
CA PRO A 625 24.11 21.06 13.56
C PRO A 625 24.72 22.08 12.59
N THR A 626 24.45 21.87 11.31
CA THR A 626 24.92 22.69 10.19
C THR A 626 23.76 22.92 9.20
N ALA A 627 23.86 23.97 8.38
CA ALA A 627 22.89 24.28 7.33
C ALA A 627 23.21 23.56 6.01
N HIS A 628 24.39 22.93 5.92
CA HIS A 628 24.86 22.15 4.78
C HIS A 628 25.31 20.79 5.33
N GLU A 629 24.70 19.72 4.84
CA GLU A 629 25.01 18.35 5.25
C GLU A 629 26.19 17.81 4.46
N ALA A 630 26.90 16.85 5.04
CA ALA A 630 27.89 16.10 4.29
C ALA A 630 27.17 15.01 3.50
N GLU A 631 27.54 14.88 2.22
CA GLU A 631 26.96 13.90 1.31
C GLU A 631 28.06 13.31 0.43
N TRP A 632 27.81 12.11 -0.08
CA TRP A 632 28.59 11.51 -1.15
C TRP A 632 28.02 11.98 -2.49
N VAL A 633 28.88 12.55 -3.32
CA VAL A 633 28.57 12.89 -4.71
C VAL A 633 29.23 11.88 -5.64
N PHE A 634 28.54 11.53 -6.71
CA PHE A 634 29.02 10.58 -7.71
C PHE A 634 29.21 11.32 -9.03
N LEU A 635 30.37 11.12 -9.66
CA LEU A 635 30.73 11.70 -10.94
C LEU A 635 31.03 10.57 -11.93
N ASP A 636 30.85 10.86 -13.22
CA ASP A 636 31.43 10.06 -14.30
C ASP A 636 32.94 9.83 -14.07
N ASP A 637 33.43 8.61 -14.25
CA ASP A 637 34.85 8.27 -14.09
C ASP A 637 35.76 9.00 -15.10
N ASP A 638 35.19 9.42 -16.23
CA ASP A 638 35.84 10.20 -17.28
C ASP A 638 35.57 11.72 -17.16
N ALA A 639 35.01 12.21 -16.05
CA ALA A 639 34.69 13.62 -15.83
C ALA A 639 35.90 14.56 -16.01
N ASP A 640 35.73 15.65 -16.78
CA ASP A 640 36.80 16.64 -16.99
C ASP A 640 36.93 17.61 -15.79
N LEU A 641 37.76 17.23 -14.83
CA LEU A 641 38.04 18.05 -13.65
C LEU A 641 39.17 19.09 -13.84
N SER A 642 39.68 19.26 -15.06
CA SER A 642 40.88 20.09 -15.31
C SER A 642 40.67 21.59 -15.08
N GLY A 643 39.41 22.04 -15.05
CA GLY A 643 39.01 23.43 -14.80
C GLY A 643 38.85 23.80 -13.32
N ILE A 644 38.94 22.83 -12.41
CA ILE A 644 38.66 23.03 -10.99
C ILE A 644 39.83 23.74 -10.30
N THR A 645 39.51 24.79 -9.56
CA THR A 645 40.45 25.54 -8.71
C THR A 645 39.75 25.95 -7.42
N SER A 646 40.49 26.38 -6.40
CA SER A 646 39.89 26.82 -5.13
C SER A 646 38.94 28.02 -5.23
N ASN A 647 38.88 28.72 -6.38
CA ASN A 647 37.92 29.81 -6.61
C ASN A 647 36.93 29.48 -7.75
N ASN A 648 36.88 28.24 -8.21
CA ASN A 648 36.01 27.75 -9.27
C ASN A 648 35.89 26.23 -9.13
N VAL A 649 35.00 25.79 -8.23
CA VAL A 649 34.68 24.37 -7.97
C VAL A 649 33.34 24.06 -8.64
N ASN A 650 33.32 24.08 -9.97
CA ASN A 650 32.15 23.68 -10.75
C ASN A 650 32.44 22.31 -11.35
N TYR A 651 31.55 21.34 -11.09
CA TYR A 651 31.56 20.00 -11.63
C TYR A 651 30.13 19.61 -12.00
N GLU A 652 29.98 18.62 -12.88
CA GLU A 652 28.70 17.97 -13.17
C GLU A 652 28.70 16.65 -12.37
N SER A 653 27.65 16.42 -11.58
CA SER A 653 27.41 15.14 -10.93
C SER A 653 26.61 14.23 -11.86
N GLY A 654 26.59 12.94 -11.55
CA GLY A 654 25.92 11.95 -12.38
C GLY A 654 26.68 11.61 -13.66
N MET A 655 26.02 10.84 -14.53
CA MET A 655 26.53 10.46 -15.84
C MET A 655 25.41 10.05 -16.80
N ASP A 656 25.68 10.12 -18.10
CA ASP A 656 24.79 9.56 -19.11
C ASP A 656 24.89 8.03 -19.11
N VAL A 657 23.76 7.34 -18.95
CA VAL A 657 23.66 5.88 -19.01
C VAL A 657 22.65 5.42 -20.05
N THR A 658 22.81 4.19 -20.52
CA THR A 658 21.79 3.47 -21.29
C THR A 658 21.28 2.31 -20.46
N VAL A 659 20.02 2.39 -20.05
CA VAL A 659 19.33 1.32 -19.32
C VAL A 659 18.58 0.44 -20.32
N ILE A 660 18.84 -0.86 -20.29
CA ILE A 660 18.20 -1.85 -21.17
C ILE A 660 17.46 -2.85 -20.30
N ASP A 661 16.14 -2.93 -20.46
CA ASP A 661 15.26 -3.79 -19.66
C ASP A 661 15.58 -3.67 -18.15
N ASN A 662 15.65 -2.42 -17.69
CA ASN A 662 15.97 -2.01 -16.31
C ASN A 662 17.40 -2.35 -15.80
N ALA A 663 18.26 -2.89 -16.66
CA ALA A 663 19.65 -3.17 -16.34
C ALA A 663 20.61 -2.11 -16.90
N PHE A 664 21.57 -1.67 -16.09
CA PHE A 664 22.73 -0.88 -16.57
C PHE A 664 24.00 -1.23 -15.81
N SER A 665 25.13 -0.78 -16.36
CA SER A 665 26.44 -0.82 -15.72
C SER A 665 27.17 0.48 -16.03
N ALA A 666 27.62 1.16 -14.98
CA ALA A 666 28.18 2.50 -15.03
C ALA A 666 29.44 2.56 -14.17
N ASP A 667 30.53 3.11 -14.69
CA ASP A 667 31.74 3.37 -13.91
C ASP A 667 31.67 4.81 -13.37
N MET A 668 31.69 4.96 -12.04
CA MET A 668 31.57 6.27 -11.38
C MET A 668 32.66 6.45 -10.33
N THR A 669 33.06 7.69 -10.11
CA THR A 669 33.94 8.12 -9.02
C THR A 669 33.10 8.79 -7.94
N SER A 670 33.15 8.27 -6.70
CA SER A 670 32.46 8.87 -5.55
C SER A 670 33.40 9.76 -4.72
N ILE A 671 32.89 10.91 -4.26
CA ILE A 671 33.61 11.86 -3.41
C ILE A 671 32.74 12.21 -2.19
N LEU A 672 33.28 12.03 -0.98
CA LEU A 672 32.63 12.49 0.24
C LEU A 672 32.93 13.97 0.49
N LEU A 673 31.90 14.81 0.45
CA LEU A 673 32.04 16.23 0.78
C LEU A 673 32.44 16.39 2.25
N GLY A 674 33.57 17.06 2.46
CA GLY A 674 34.16 17.33 3.77
C GLY A 674 35.30 16.39 4.20
N ASN A 675 35.57 15.30 3.47
CA ASN A 675 36.72 14.42 3.73
C ASN A 675 37.84 14.68 2.72
N LEU A 676 38.97 15.22 3.17
CA LEU A 676 40.10 15.56 2.31
C LEU A 676 41.24 14.52 2.35
N GLU A 677 41.18 13.55 3.27
CA GLU A 677 42.29 12.62 3.53
C GLU A 677 42.25 11.34 2.68
N GLN A 678 41.12 11.01 2.05
CA GLN A 678 40.93 9.77 1.29
C GLN A 678 40.30 10.00 -0.09
N ILE A 679 41.02 10.73 -0.95
CA ILE A 679 40.60 10.94 -2.33
C ILE A 679 41.68 10.48 -3.29
#